data_AF-C5X792-F1
#
_entry.id   AF-C5X792-F1
#
_cell.length_a   1.000
_cell.length_b   1.000
_cell.length_c   1.000
_cell.angle_alpha   90.00
_cell.angle_beta   90.00
_cell.angle_gamma   90.00
#
_symmetry.space_group_name_H-M   'P 1'
#
loop_
_entity.id
_entity.type
_entity.pdbx_description
1 polymer ?
#
loop_
_entity_poly.entity_id
_entity_poly.type
_entity_poly.pdbx_seq_one_letter_code
_entity_poly.pdbx_strand_id
1 'polypeptide(L)'
;MSPENPHLRFLLFLAVAAVAGGGAAAGTTLTASLSGDQIKIRWTGLPAPDGLDYVGIYSPPSSRDRDFLGYLFLNGSASWRSGSGELSLPRLPTLRAPYQFRLFRWPANEYSYHHVDHDQNPLPHGKHRVAVSADVSVGDPARPEQVHLAFADGIDEMRVMFLCGDRGKRVVRYGLQKEDEKEWKEVDTDVSTYEQKHMCDWPANSSVAWRDPGFVFDGLMKGLEPGRKYFYKVGSDTGGWSEIYSFISRDSEASETNAFLFGDMGTYVPYNTYIRTQDESLSTVKWILRDIEALGDKPAFISHIGDISYARGYSWVWDHFFSQIEPIAASTPYHVCIGNHEYDWPSQPWKPWWATYGKDGGGECGIPYSVKFRMPGNSILPTGNGGPDTRNLYYSFDSGVVHFVYMSTETNFVQGSDQYNFLKADLEKVNRSRTPFVVFQGHRPMYTSSDETRDAALKQQMLQNLEPLLVTYKVTLALWGHVHRYERFCPMKNFQCVNTSSSFQYSGAPVHLVIGMGGQDWQPIWQPRPDHPDVPIFPQPERSMYRGGEFGYTRLVATREKLTLTYVGNHDGQVHDMVEIFSGLVSSNSSVAVAVHDTKLGTEVSTVRKISPLYLEIGGSVLFALLLGFSFGFLIRRKKEAAQWTPVKNEES
;
A
#
# COMPACT_ATOMS: atom_id res chain seq x y z
N MET A 1 44.24 -12.86 -49.60
CA MET A 1 44.49 -14.32 -49.51
C MET A 1 44.14 -14.77 -48.10
N SER A 2 43.47 -15.90 -48.00
CA SER A 2 43.25 -16.78 -46.83
C SER A 2 43.57 -18.21 -47.32
N PRO A 3 43.62 -19.30 -46.51
CA PRO A 3 43.25 -19.50 -45.10
C PRO A 3 44.51 -19.41 -44.19
N GLU A 4 44.72 -19.97 -42.99
CA GLU A 4 44.07 -21.05 -42.19
C GLU A 4 43.75 -20.62 -40.73
N ASN A 5 43.57 -21.58 -39.81
CA ASN A 5 42.85 -21.39 -38.54
C ASN A 5 43.51 -22.15 -37.34
N PRO A 6 42.84 -22.86 -36.40
CA PRO A 6 42.98 -22.59 -34.96
C PRO A 6 43.78 -23.62 -34.14
N HIS A 7 43.64 -23.49 -32.81
CA HIS A 7 43.96 -24.45 -31.72
C HIS A 7 45.24 -24.19 -30.90
N LEU A 8 45.09 -23.44 -29.80
CA LEU A 8 45.19 -24.07 -28.47
C LEU A 8 44.38 -23.30 -27.42
N ARG A 9 43.57 -24.01 -26.62
CA ARG A 9 43.00 -23.50 -25.36
C ARG A 9 43.80 -24.11 -24.22
N PHE A 10 44.24 -23.32 -23.25
CA PHE A 10 44.45 -23.81 -21.88
C PHE A 10 44.15 -22.69 -20.87
N LEU A 11 43.71 -23.07 -19.67
CA LEU A 11 43.15 -22.13 -18.69
C LEU A 11 44.23 -21.42 -17.87
N LEU A 12 43.99 -20.13 -17.58
CA LEU A 12 44.54 -19.48 -16.40
C LEU A 12 43.57 -18.45 -15.80
N PHE A 13 42.49 -18.95 -15.17
CA PHE A 13 41.66 -18.13 -14.29
C PHE A 13 42.45 -17.82 -13.01
N LEU A 14 43.20 -16.72 -13.02
CA LEU A 14 43.82 -16.17 -11.82
C LEU A 14 42.77 -15.43 -11.01
N ALA A 15 42.39 -15.97 -9.85
CA ALA A 15 41.40 -15.37 -8.97
C ALA A 15 41.94 -14.08 -8.34
N VAL A 16 41.46 -12.93 -8.81
CA VAL A 16 41.75 -11.62 -8.20
C VAL A 16 40.90 -11.47 -6.95
N ALA A 17 41.36 -12.06 -5.84
CA ALA A 17 40.79 -11.84 -4.53
C ALA A 17 41.07 -10.39 -4.08
N ALA A 18 40.07 -9.52 -4.20
CA ALA A 18 40.18 -8.12 -3.78
C ALA A 18 40.28 -8.02 -2.25
N VAL A 19 41.48 -7.69 -1.75
CA VAL A 19 41.77 -7.63 -0.31
C VAL A 19 41.09 -6.43 0.35
N ALA A 20 39.92 -6.67 0.95
CA ALA A 20 39.26 -5.73 1.86
C ALA A 20 39.78 -5.94 3.31
N GLY A 21 41.01 -5.51 3.58
CA GLY A 21 41.72 -5.73 4.84
C GLY A 21 41.18 -4.95 6.03
N GLY A 22 40.10 -5.43 6.65
CA GLY A 22 39.74 -5.15 8.05
C GLY A 22 40.14 -6.35 8.91
N GLY A 23 40.86 -6.12 10.01
CA GLY A 23 41.44 -7.19 10.83
C GLY A 23 40.37 -7.99 11.59
N ALA A 24 40.10 -9.22 11.15
CA ALA A 24 39.24 -10.14 11.89
C ALA A 24 39.83 -10.42 13.28
N ALA A 25 39.01 -10.29 14.32
CA ALA A 25 39.41 -10.68 15.67
C ALA A 25 39.59 -12.20 15.71
N ALA A 26 40.82 -12.66 15.94
CA ALA A 26 41.18 -14.08 15.85
C ALA A 26 40.32 -14.96 16.77
N GLY A 27 39.41 -15.75 16.17
CA GLY A 27 38.46 -16.62 16.88
C GLY A 27 36.99 -16.20 16.77
N THR A 28 36.68 -14.98 16.28
CA THR A 28 35.29 -14.58 16.02
C THR A 28 34.80 -15.18 14.70
N THR A 29 33.65 -15.88 14.70
CA THR A 29 33.03 -16.43 13.49
C THR A 29 31.61 -15.90 13.33
N LEU A 30 31.18 -15.69 12.08
CA LEU A 30 29.81 -15.36 11.71
C LEU A 30 29.32 -16.35 10.64
N THR A 31 28.11 -16.84 10.80
CA THR A 31 27.43 -17.71 9.82
C THR A 31 26.02 -17.20 9.59
N ALA A 32 25.53 -17.31 8.36
CA ALA A 32 24.15 -17.00 8.01
C ALA A 32 23.63 -18.07 7.05
N SER A 33 22.36 -18.47 7.20
CA SER A 33 21.72 -19.42 6.28
C SER A 33 20.20 -19.25 6.25
N LEU A 34 19.61 -19.39 5.06
CA LEU A 34 18.17 -19.55 4.89
C LEU A 34 17.74 -20.94 5.38
N SER A 35 16.67 -21.03 6.16
CA SER A 35 16.21 -22.23 6.85
C SER A 35 14.68 -22.25 6.93
N GLY A 36 14.03 -22.72 5.87
CA GLY A 36 12.62 -22.36 5.61
C GLY A 36 12.52 -20.86 5.33
N ASP A 37 11.43 -20.23 5.72
CA ASP A 37 11.22 -18.78 5.51
C ASP A 37 11.82 -17.90 6.61
N GLN A 38 12.97 -18.30 7.16
CA GLN A 38 13.79 -17.49 8.07
C GLN A 38 15.27 -17.53 7.67
N ILE A 39 15.94 -16.37 7.72
CA ILE A 39 17.40 -16.28 7.66
C ILE A 39 17.92 -16.29 9.09
N LYS A 40 18.67 -17.33 9.46
CA LYS A 40 19.29 -17.45 10.79
C LYS A 40 20.73 -16.96 10.73
N ILE A 41 21.08 -16.03 11.63
CA ILE A 41 22.38 -15.38 11.70
C ILE A 41 23.00 -15.74 13.05
N ARG A 42 24.17 -16.38 13.06
CA ARG A 42 24.84 -16.87 14.27
C ARG A 42 26.28 -16.39 14.36
N TRP A 43 26.69 -15.94 15.54
CA TRP A 43 28.09 -15.64 15.84
C TRP A 43 28.56 -16.38 17.09
N THR A 44 29.87 -16.61 17.15
CA THR A 44 30.57 -17.13 18.33
C THR A 44 31.96 -16.51 18.44
N GLY A 45 32.51 -16.44 19.66
CA GLY A 45 33.89 -16.01 19.89
C GLY A 45 34.14 -14.50 19.76
N LEU A 46 33.12 -13.65 19.89
CA LEU A 46 33.25 -12.20 19.91
C LEU A 46 33.77 -11.73 21.30
N PRO A 47 35.00 -11.22 21.43
CA PRO A 47 35.57 -10.88 22.73
C PRO A 47 34.98 -9.57 23.28
N ALA A 48 34.55 -9.58 24.55
CA ALA A 48 34.00 -8.42 25.27
C ALA A 48 32.96 -7.62 24.43
N PRO A 49 31.79 -8.20 24.13
CA PRO A 49 30.77 -7.57 23.28
C PRO A 49 30.15 -6.32 23.94
N ASP A 50 29.74 -5.36 23.11
CA ASP A 50 29.04 -4.13 23.48
C ASP A 50 27.55 -4.25 23.14
N GLY A 51 26.69 -3.47 23.83
CA GLY A 51 25.26 -3.42 23.54
C GLY A 51 24.92 -2.75 22.21
N LEU A 52 25.83 -1.95 21.64
CA LEU A 52 25.69 -1.32 20.32
C LEU A 52 26.31 -2.12 19.16
N ASP A 53 27.01 -3.24 19.44
CA ASP A 53 27.51 -4.12 18.39
C ASP A 53 26.35 -4.63 17.51
N TYR A 54 26.62 -4.84 16.22
CA TYR A 54 25.56 -5.11 15.24
C TYR A 54 26.00 -6.02 14.09
N VAL A 55 25.02 -6.63 13.44
CA VAL A 55 25.15 -7.25 12.12
C VAL A 55 24.58 -6.28 11.08
N GLY A 56 25.41 -5.84 10.14
CA GLY A 56 24.98 -5.15 8.93
C GLY A 56 24.52 -6.13 7.85
N ILE A 57 23.48 -5.75 7.11
CA ILE A 57 22.83 -6.52 6.05
C ILE A 57 23.21 -5.90 4.70
N TYR A 58 23.78 -6.69 3.78
CA TYR A 58 24.25 -6.22 2.48
C TYR A 58 23.67 -7.09 1.37
N SER A 59 23.14 -6.46 0.32
CA SER A 59 23.09 -7.03 -1.03
C SER A 59 23.35 -5.88 -2.01
N PRO A 60 24.16 -6.08 -3.07
CA PRO A 60 25.00 -7.25 -3.33
C PRO A 60 26.13 -7.42 -2.29
N PRO A 61 26.82 -8.58 -2.24
CA PRO A 61 27.96 -8.81 -1.34
C PRO A 61 29.17 -7.91 -1.63
N SER A 62 29.20 -7.25 -2.78
CA SER A 62 30.24 -6.29 -3.19
C SER A 62 30.07 -4.87 -2.62
N SER A 63 28.94 -4.57 -1.95
CA SER A 63 28.72 -3.27 -1.30
C SER A 63 29.79 -2.98 -0.23
N ARG A 64 30.18 -1.70 -0.08
CA ARG A 64 31.15 -1.29 0.94
C ARG A 64 30.53 -1.39 2.33
N ASP A 65 31.35 -1.45 3.39
CA ASP A 65 30.84 -1.63 4.75
C ASP A 65 29.92 -0.51 5.25
N ARG A 66 30.01 0.71 4.68
CA ARG A 66 29.07 1.82 4.95
C ARG A 66 27.77 1.75 4.14
N ASP A 67 27.73 0.93 3.09
CA ASP A 67 26.65 0.87 2.09
C ASP A 67 25.72 -0.32 2.39
N PHE A 68 25.29 -0.47 3.66
CA PHE A 68 24.34 -1.51 4.07
C PHE A 68 22.91 -1.19 3.60
N LEU A 69 22.03 -2.20 3.62
CA LEU A 69 20.58 -2.05 3.48
C LEU A 69 19.93 -1.72 4.83
N GLY A 70 20.46 -2.33 5.89
CA GLY A 70 20.02 -2.17 7.27
C GLY A 70 20.90 -2.96 8.23
N TYR A 71 20.48 -3.05 9.50
CA TYR A 71 21.24 -3.69 10.56
C TYR A 71 20.35 -4.26 11.68
N LEU A 72 20.93 -5.16 12.47
CA LEU A 72 20.36 -5.70 13.70
C LEU A 72 21.38 -5.58 14.84
N PHE A 73 20.99 -5.06 15.98
CA PHE A 73 21.83 -5.07 17.18
C PHE A 73 21.96 -6.48 17.74
N LEU A 74 23.17 -6.85 18.21
CA LEU A 74 23.41 -8.15 18.87
C LEU A 74 22.58 -8.31 20.15
N ASN A 75 22.24 -7.18 20.78
CA ASN A 75 21.48 -7.16 22.04
C ASN A 75 20.10 -7.84 21.96
N GLY A 76 19.53 -8.01 20.75
CA GLY A 76 18.30 -8.75 20.50
C GLY A 76 18.42 -10.28 20.69
N SER A 77 19.63 -10.82 20.82
CA SER A 77 19.85 -12.24 21.15
C SER A 77 20.19 -12.41 22.63
N ALA A 78 19.37 -13.13 23.39
CA ALA A 78 19.49 -13.21 24.86
C ALA A 78 20.88 -13.66 25.39
N SER A 79 21.67 -14.39 24.58
CA SER A 79 23.00 -14.86 24.94
C SER A 79 24.15 -13.91 24.59
N TRP A 80 23.88 -12.75 23.95
CA TRP A 80 24.89 -11.90 23.30
C TRP A 80 26.12 -11.58 24.14
N ARG A 81 25.93 -11.34 25.45
CA ARG A 81 26.99 -11.02 26.43
C ARG A 81 28.07 -12.12 26.57
N SER A 82 27.77 -13.35 26.15
CA SER A 82 28.72 -14.48 26.10
C SER A 82 29.73 -14.39 24.94
N GLY A 83 29.62 -13.37 24.08
CA GLY A 83 30.36 -13.32 22.81
C GLY A 83 29.80 -14.24 21.73
N SER A 84 28.60 -14.80 21.95
CA SER A 84 27.92 -15.73 21.05
C SER A 84 26.41 -15.46 21.02
N GLY A 85 25.74 -15.75 19.91
CA GLY A 85 24.29 -15.58 19.80
C GLY A 85 23.70 -16.01 18.46
N GLU A 86 22.36 -15.99 18.42
CA GLU A 86 21.53 -16.19 17.22
C GLU A 86 20.53 -15.04 17.09
N LEU A 87 20.49 -14.42 15.91
CA LEU A 87 19.42 -13.54 15.45
C LEU A 87 18.66 -14.26 14.31
N SER A 88 17.41 -13.89 14.07
CA SER A 88 16.62 -14.41 12.96
C SER A 88 15.86 -13.28 12.28
N LEU A 89 15.94 -13.25 10.94
CA LEU A 89 15.06 -12.47 10.08
C LEU A 89 13.99 -13.39 9.48
N PRO A 90 12.81 -12.88 9.10
CA PRO A 90 11.98 -13.56 8.11
C PRO A 90 12.74 -13.61 6.76
N ARG A 91 12.21 -14.38 5.82
CA ARG A 91 12.65 -14.35 4.42
C ARG A 91 12.54 -12.94 3.85
N LEU A 92 13.60 -12.49 3.19
CA LEU A 92 13.68 -11.23 2.47
C LEU A 92 13.26 -11.42 1.00
N PRO A 93 12.87 -10.35 0.26
CA PRO A 93 12.71 -10.41 -1.21
C PRO A 93 14.04 -10.78 -1.89
N THR A 94 14.02 -11.14 -3.19
CA THR A 94 15.29 -11.19 -3.93
C THR A 94 15.68 -9.81 -4.47
N LEU A 95 16.86 -9.32 -4.11
CA LEU A 95 17.44 -8.11 -4.69
C LEU A 95 18.30 -8.43 -5.93
N ARG A 96 18.02 -9.57 -6.57
CA ARG A 96 18.70 -10.18 -7.73
C ARG A 96 20.20 -10.44 -7.54
N ALA A 97 20.70 -10.24 -6.32
CA ALA A 97 22.01 -10.61 -5.84
C ALA A 97 21.90 -11.20 -4.42
N PRO A 98 22.75 -12.17 -4.03
CA PRO A 98 22.69 -12.81 -2.72
C PRO A 98 22.96 -11.81 -1.58
N TYR A 99 22.45 -12.12 -0.40
CA TYR A 99 22.72 -11.35 0.81
C TYR A 99 24.05 -11.76 1.45
N GLN A 100 24.73 -10.82 2.09
CA GLN A 100 25.88 -11.08 2.96
C GLN A 100 25.67 -10.33 4.27
N PHE A 101 26.02 -10.98 5.37
CA PHE A 101 25.91 -10.43 6.71
C PHE A 101 27.33 -10.16 7.25
N ARG A 102 27.52 -9.00 7.89
CA ARG A 102 28.84 -8.60 8.42
C ARG A 102 28.69 -8.13 9.86
N LEU A 103 29.53 -8.67 10.75
CA LEU A 103 29.54 -8.38 12.17
C LEU A 103 30.51 -7.23 12.44
N PHE A 104 30.05 -6.21 13.16
CA PHE A 104 30.83 -5.03 13.49
C PHE A 104 30.84 -4.77 15.00
N ARG A 105 31.95 -4.19 15.47
CA ARG A 105 31.95 -3.48 16.74
C ARG A 105 31.35 -2.09 16.58
N TRP A 106 30.63 -1.61 17.58
CA TRP A 106 30.32 -0.19 17.72
C TRP A 106 30.62 0.28 19.15
N PRO A 107 31.86 0.70 19.42
CA PRO A 107 32.21 1.27 20.73
C PRO A 107 31.35 2.49 21.04
N ALA A 108 30.78 2.57 22.25
CA ALA A 108 29.91 3.67 22.67
C ALA A 108 30.58 5.07 22.66
N ASN A 109 31.92 5.14 22.60
CA ASN A 109 32.66 6.39 22.40
C ASN A 109 32.82 6.82 20.93
N GLU A 110 32.33 6.02 19.98
CA GLU A 110 32.17 6.37 18.56
C GLU A 110 30.69 6.60 18.16
N TYR A 111 29.87 6.93 19.15
CA TYR A 111 28.50 7.41 19.00
C TYR A 111 28.50 8.85 18.48
N SER A 112 27.62 9.20 17.53
CA SER A 112 27.59 10.54 16.92
C SER A 112 26.16 11.04 16.65
N TYR A 113 25.81 12.17 17.28
CA TYR A 113 24.56 12.90 17.03
C TYR A 113 24.53 13.65 15.69
N HIS A 114 25.55 13.51 14.85
CA HIS A 114 25.63 14.15 13.52
C HIS A 114 25.55 13.15 12.36
N HIS A 115 25.36 11.86 12.66
CA HIS A 115 25.14 10.82 11.66
C HIS A 115 23.99 9.95 12.14
N VAL A 116 22.79 10.32 11.73
CA VAL A 116 21.51 9.80 12.23
C VAL A 116 20.62 9.33 11.08
N ASP A 117 19.65 8.48 11.40
CA ASP A 117 18.55 8.08 10.52
C ASP A 117 17.49 9.19 10.40
N HIS A 118 16.41 8.90 9.66
CA HIS A 118 15.28 9.83 9.51
C HIS A 118 14.61 10.20 10.85
N ASP A 119 14.66 9.32 11.87
CA ASP A 119 14.02 9.49 13.17
C ASP A 119 15.01 9.98 14.26
N GLN A 120 16.13 10.55 13.82
CA GLN A 120 17.22 11.12 14.63
C GLN A 120 18.01 10.12 15.50
N ASN A 121 17.85 8.81 15.32
CA ASN A 121 18.69 7.83 16.01
C ASN A 121 20.07 7.74 15.32
N PRO A 122 21.18 7.61 16.07
CA PRO A 122 22.50 7.46 15.47
C PRO A 122 22.62 6.23 14.56
N LEU A 123 23.35 6.37 13.46
CA LEU A 123 23.61 5.31 12.50
C LEU A 123 24.98 4.63 12.71
N PRO A 124 25.07 3.29 12.51
CA PRO A 124 26.33 2.59 12.60
C PRO A 124 27.31 2.96 11.47
N HIS A 125 28.55 3.30 11.82
CA HIS A 125 29.53 3.84 10.85
C HIS A 125 30.26 2.80 9.96
N GLY A 126 29.99 1.50 10.06
CA GLY A 126 30.63 0.46 9.23
C GLY A 126 32.16 0.29 9.40
N LYS A 127 32.79 0.84 10.45
CA LYS A 127 34.26 0.88 10.59
C LYS A 127 34.88 -0.46 11.04
N HIS A 128 34.39 -1.03 12.13
CA HIS A 128 35.08 -2.08 12.89
C HIS A 128 34.58 -3.48 12.57
N ARG A 129 34.73 -3.91 11.31
CA ARG A 129 34.28 -5.23 10.87
C ARG A 129 35.15 -6.33 11.47
N VAL A 130 34.53 -7.27 12.19
CA VAL A 130 35.23 -8.38 12.87
C VAL A 130 34.96 -9.75 12.26
N ALA A 131 33.82 -9.97 11.60
CA ALA A 131 33.51 -11.20 10.89
C ALA A 131 32.53 -10.97 9.72
N VAL A 132 32.48 -11.91 8.77
CA VAL A 132 31.63 -11.89 7.57
C VAL A 132 31.05 -13.29 7.36
N SER A 133 29.79 -13.38 6.96
CA SER A 133 29.13 -14.67 6.65
C SER A 133 29.53 -15.20 5.27
N ALA A 134 29.22 -16.46 4.99
CA ALA A 134 29.02 -16.87 3.61
C ALA A 134 27.85 -16.10 2.98
N ASP A 135 27.82 -16.05 1.65
CA ASP A 135 26.72 -15.43 0.90
C ASP A 135 25.46 -16.30 0.98
N VAL A 136 24.31 -15.67 1.17
CA VAL A 136 22.99 -16.28 1.32
C VAL A 136 22.12 -15.89 0.14
N SER A 137 22.01 -16.78 -0.86
CA SER A 137 21.03 -16.65 -1.93
C SER A 137 19.62 -16.81 -1.36
N VAL A 138 18.73 -15.88 -1.70
CA VAL A 138 17.31 -15.94 -1.35
C VAL A 138 16.51 -15.95 -2.64
N GLY A 139 15.77 -17.04 -2.85
CA GLY A 139 15.12 -17.34 -4.13
C GLY A 139 16.10 -17.71 -5.25
N ASP A 140 15.57 -17.78 -6.46
CA ASP A 140 16.30 -17.92 -7.72
C ASP A 140 15.87 -16.73 -8.61
N PRO A 141 16.77 -15.80 -8.97
CA PRO A 141 16.41 -14.64 -9.80
C PRO A 141 15.82 -14.99 -11.17
N ALA A 142 15.98 -16.22 -11.67
CA ALA A 142 15.32 -16.64 -12.91
C ALA A 142 13.81 -16.89 -12.73
N ARG A 143 13.35 -17.25 -11.52
CA ARG A 143 11.93 -17.52 -11.26
C ARG A 143 11.16 -16.20 -11.08
N PRO A 144 9.88 -16.13 -11.51
CA PRO A 144 9.00 -15.02 -11.21
C PRO A 144 8.79 -14.79 -9.71
N GLU A 145 8.83 -13.52 -9.31
CA GLU A 145 8.34 -12.98 -8.04
C GLU A 145 7.60 -11.65 -8.29
N GLN A 146 7.07 -11.02 -7.24
CA GLN A 146 6.40 -9.71 -7.32
C GLN A 146 5.16 -9.75 -8.23
N VAL A 147 4.49 -10.91 -8.29
CA VAL A 147 3.34 -11.18 -9.15
C VAL A 147 2.14 -10.34 -8.70
N HIS A 148 1.60 -9.54 -9.62
CA HIS A 148 0.43 -8.71 -9.35
C HIS A 148 -0.44 -8.50 -10.59
N LEU A 149 -1.74 -8.32 -10.35
CA LEU A 149 -2.76 -8.17 -11.39
C LEU A 149 -3.21 -6.71 -11.52
N ALA A 150 -3.73 -6.35 -12.69
CA ALA A 150 -4.56 -5.15 -12.89
C ALA A 150 -5.59 -5.39 -14.00
N PHE A 151 -6.68 -4.63 -14.02
CA PHE A 151 -7.52 -4.56 -15.22
C PHE A 151 -6.75 -3.89 -16.38
N ALA A 152 -7.07 -4.28 -17.61
CA ALA A 152 -6.59 -3.61 -18.83
C ALA A 152 -7.72 -2.82 -19.52
N ASP A 153 -7.46 -2.34 -20.73
CA ASP A 153 -8.43 -1.57 -21.54
C ASP A 153 -9.65 -2.40 -21.94
N GLY A 154 -9.44 -3.63 -22.40
CA GLY A 154 -10.55 -4.53 -22.77
C GLY A 154 -11.31 -5.04 -21.55
N ILE A 155 -12.64 -5.06 -21.64
CA ILE A 155 -13.52 -5.39 -20.51
C ILE A 155 -13.31 -6.82 -20.01
N ASP A 156 -13.01 -7.72 -20.95
CA ASP A 156 -12.67 -9.13 -20.87
C ASP A 156 -11.16 -9.40 -20.73
N GLU A 157 -10.37 -8.37 -20.39
CA GLU A 157 -8.91 -8.45 -20.30
C GLU A 157 -8.40 -8.26 -18.86
N MET A 158 -7.42 -9.09 -18.50
CA MET A 158 -6.68 -9.02 -17.24
C MET A 158 -5.19 -9.04 -17.56
N ARG A 159 -4.43 -8.13 -16.97
CA ARG A 159 -2.96 -8.08 -17.09
C ARG A 159 -2.33 -8.61 -15.82
N VAL A 160 -1.32 -9.47 -15.98
CA VAL A 160 -0.42 -9.89 -14.90
C VAL A 160 0.96 -9.33 -15.17
N MET A 161 1.53 -8.72 -14.14
CA MET A 161 2.88 -8.16 -14.13
C MET A 161 3.71 -8.89 -13.07
N PHE A 162 4.97 -9.18 -13.38
CA PHE A 162 5.87 -9.94 -12.51
C PHE A 162 7.33 -9.63 -12.85
N LEU A 163 8.24 -9.95 -11.93
CA LEU A 163 9.65 -9.60 -12.04
C LEU A 163 10.53 -10.85 -12.18
N CYS A 164 11.55 -10.78 -13.04
CA CYS A 164 12.69 -11.71 -13.05
C CYS A 164 14.01 -10.94 -13.21
N GLY A 165 15.14 -11.57 -12.87
CA GLY A 165 16.49 -11.02 -12.99
C GLY A 165 17.13 -11.09 -14.37
N ASP A 166 16.47 -11.70 -15.37
CA ASP A 166 16.97 -11.82 -16.74
C ASP A 166 15.91 -11.48 -17.80
N ARG A 167 16.35 -11.20 -19.04
CA ARG A 167 15.50 -10.87 -20.20
C ARG A 167 15.04 -12.09 -21.03
N GLY A 168 15.29 -13.31 -20.56
CA GLY A 168 14.87 -14.53 -21.26
C GLY A 168 13.36 -14.59 -21.40
N LYS A 169 12.85 -15.24 -22.46
CA LYS A 169 11.41 -15.31 -22.74
C LYS A 169 10.66 -15.85 -21.50
N ARG A 170 9.66 -15.10 -21.05
CA ARG A 170 8.61 -15.57 -20.13
C ARG A 170 7.25 -15.51 -20.84
N VAL A 171 6.27 -16.19 -20.29
CA VAL A 171 4.88 -16.26 -20.78
C VAL A 171 3.92 -16.38 -19.59
N VAL A 172 2.63 -16.18 -19.86
CA VAL A 172 1.54 -16.49 -18.93
C VAL A 172 0.77 -17.69 -19.48
N ARG A 173 0.50 -18.71 -18.66
CA ARG A 173 -0.47 -19.78 -18.97
C ARG A 173 -1.69 -19.60 -18.07
N TYR A 174 -2.91 -19.65 -18.61
CA TYR A 174 -4.16 -19.46 -17.84
C TYR A 174 -5.35 -20.28 -18.37
N GLY A 175 -6.24 -20.71 -17.47
CA GLY A 175 -7.41 -21.53 -17.79
C GLY A 175 -8.48 -21.59 -16.70
N LEU A 176 -9.58 -22.31 -16.97
CA LEU A 176 -10.75 -22.39 -16.07
C LEU A 176 -10.69 -23.54 -15.05
N GLN A 177 -9.95 -24.62 -15.34
CA GLN A 177 -9.74 -25.75 -14.43
C GLN A 177 -8.29 -25.77 -13.97
N LYS A 178 -8.03 -26.03 -12.69
CA LYS A 178 -6.67 -25.97 -12.13
C LYS A 178 -5.81 -27.17 -12.58
N GLU A 179 -6.45 -28.32 -12.73
CA GLU A 179 -5.82 -29.61 -12.98
C GLU A 179 -5.48 -29.83 -14.47
N ASP A 180 -6.23 -29.20 -15.38
CA ASP A 180 -6.12 -29.38 -16.83
C ASP A 180 -5.22 -28.32 -17.50
N GLU A 181 -3.97 -28.17 -17.04
CA GLU A 181 -3.00 -27.20 -17.59
C GLU A 181 -2.78 -27.29 -19.11
N LYS A 182 -3.13 -28.41 -19.73
CA LYS A 182 -3.01 -28.65 -21.18
C LYS A 182 -4.00 -27.84 -22.02
N GLU A 183 -5.15 -27.49 -21.43
CA GLU A 183 -6.20 -26.69 -22.06
C GLU A 183 -6.05 -25.19 -21.74
N TRP A 184 -4.96 -24.79 -21.07
CA TRP A 184 -4.69 -23.40 -20.73
C TRP A 184 -4.19 -22.63 -21.96
N LYS A 185 -4.69 -21.40 -22.12
CA LYS A 185 -4.17 -20.45 -23.12
C LYS A 185 -2.78 -19.99 -22.69
N GLU A 186 -1.82 -19.95 -23.61
CA GLU A 186 -0.51 -19.29 -23.42
C GLU A 186 -0.52 -17.90 -24.09
N VAL A 187 0.03 -16.88 -23.43
CA VAL A 187 0.29 -15.55 -24.02
C VAL A 187 1.71 -15.08 -23.72
N ASP A 188 2.32 -14.44 -24.72
CA ASP A 188 3.60 -13.76 -24.60
C ASP A 188 3.53 -12.51 -23.72
N THR A 189 4.69 -12.05 -23.25
CA THR A 189 4.83 -10.89 -22.36
C THR A 189 5.68 -9.77 -22.98
N ASP A 190 5.24 -8.53 -22.84
CA ASP A 190 6.10 -7.34 -22.96
C ASP A 190 7.19 -7.35 -21.85
N VAL A 191 8.36 -6.74 -22.09
CA VAL A 191 9.48 -6.74 -21.12
C VAL A 191 10.10 -5.35 -20.95
N SER A 192 10.05 -4.81 -19.74
CA SER A 192 10.48 -3.45 -19.39
C SER A 192 11.46 -3.41 -18.21
N THR A 193 12.21 -2.32 -18.09
CA THR A 193 13.22 -2.09 -17.03
C THR A 193 13.63 -0.60 -17.02
N TYR A 194 14.47 -0.19 -16.07
CA TYR A 194 15.12 1.11 -16.02
C TYR A 194 16.56 0.97 -15.49
N GLU A 195 17.43 1.92 -15.85
CA GLU A 195 18.84 1.95 -15.44
C GLU A 195 19.10 3.10 -14.46
N GLN A 196 20.19 3.04 -13.70
CA GLN A 196 20.59 4.07 -12.73
C GLN A 196 20.66 5.48 -13.36
N LYS A 197 21.10 5.57 -14.62
CA LYS A 197 21.19 6.81 -15.40
C LYS A 197 19.83 7.44 -15.73
N HIS A 198 18.72 6.69 -15.60
CA HIS A 198 17.36 7.19 -15.80
C HIS A 198 16.78 7.82 -14.53
N MET A 199 17.40 7.66 -13.37
CA MET A 199 16.95 8.32 -12.14
C MET A 199 17.34 9.80 -12.18
N CYS A 200 16.43 10.70 -11.80
CA CYS A 200 16.61 12.14 -11.97
C CYS A 200 17.72 12.74 -11.10
N ASP A 201 17.95 12.24 -9.88
CA ASP A 201 18.93 12.80 -8.93
C ASP A 201 19.21 11.82 -7.76
N TRP A 202 19.98 12.26 -6.77
CA TRP A 202 20.23 11.59 -5.49
C TRP A 202 18.97 11.61 -4.58
N PRO A 203 18.71 10.56 -3.79
CA PRO A 203 19.48 9.31 -3.67
C PRO A 203 19.31 8.31 -4.82
N ALA A 204 18.22 8.35 -5.60
CA ALA A 204 17.88 7.33 -6.58
C ALA A 204 19.00 6.97 -7.58
N ASN A 205 19.74 7.96 -8.09
CA ASN A 205 20.85 7.74 -9.03
C ASN A 205 22.18 7.29 -8.39
N SER A 206 22.23 7.13 -7.07
CA SER A 206 23.47 6.85 -6.31
C SER A 206 23.77 5.36 -6.18
N SER A 207 25.05 4.99 -6.05
CA SER A 207 25.45 3.59 -5.83
C SER A 207 25.04 3.00 -4.48
N VAL A 208 24.59 3.83 -3.54
CA VAL A 208 24.16 3.40 -2.20
C VAL A 208 22.71 2.95 -2.23
N ALA A 209 21.84 3.74 -2.88
CA ALA A 209 20.39 3.52 -2.92
C ALA A 209 19.94 2.68 -4.13
N TRP A 210 20.65 2.76 -5.26
CA TRP A 210 20.35 2.00 -6.47
C TRP A 210 20.63 0.50 -6.31
N ARG A 211 19.67 -0.32 -6.72
CA ARG A 211 19.82 -1.73 -7.07
C ARG A 211 19.26 -1.89 -8.47
N ASP A 212 19.85 -2.79 -9.23
CA ASP A 212 19.28 -3.20 -10.52
C ASP A 212 17.83 -3.67 -10.28
N PRO A 213 16.82 -3.18 -11.03
CA PRO A 213 15.42 -3.52 -10.80
C PRO A 213 15.01 -4.82 -11.51
N GLY A 214 15.93 -5.52 -12.16
CA GLY A 214 15.61 -6.65 -13.02
C GLY A 214 14.75 -6.23 -14.21
N PHE A 215 13.84 -7.12 -14.60
CA PHE A 215 12.95 -6.94 -15.73
C PHE A 215 11.52 -7.23 -15.31
N VAL A 216 10.65 -6.23 -15.51
CA VAL A 216 9.21 -6.37 -15.29
C VAL A 216 8.58 -6.87 -16.60
N PHE A 217 8.03 -8.06 -16.51
CA PHE A 217 7.28 -8.74 -17.57
C PHE A 217 5.80 -8.39 -17.43
N ASP A 218 5.13 -8.21 -18.56
CA ASP A 218 3.71 -7.83 -18.62
C ASP A 218 2.97 -8.73 -19.62
N GLY A 219 2.07 -9.57 -19.12
CA GLY A 219 1.27 -10.50 -19.93
C GLY A 219 -0.22 -10.20 -19.88
N LEU A 220 -0.84 -10.07 -21.06
CA LEU A 220 -2.23 -9.66 -21.22
C LEU A 220 -3.13 -10.86 -21.57
N MET A 221 -3.89 -11.34 -20.59
CA MET A 221 -4.92 -12.38 -20.74
C MET A 221 -6.18 -11.76 -21.35
N LYS A 222 -6.81 -12.42 -22.33
CA LYS A 222 -7.90 -11.88 -23.17
C LYS A 222 -9.02 -12.90 -23.41
N GLY A 223 -10.22 -12.42 -23.72
CA GLY A 223 -11.38 -13.28 -23.93
C GLY A 223 -11.71 -14.05 -22.65
N LEU A 224 -11.78 -13.32 -21.53
CA LEU A 224 -12.19 -13.84 -20.22
C LEU A 224 -13.72 -13.72 -20.11
N GLU A 225 -14.38 -14.81 -19.70
CA GLU A 225 -15.78 -14.80 -19.33
C GLU A 225 -15.98 -13.86 -18.11
N PRO A 226 -16.96 -12.94 -18.07
CA PRO A 226 -17.14 -12.02 -16.95
C PRO A 226 -17.52 -12.71 -15.64
N GLY A 227 -16.90 -12.30 -14.52
CA GLY A 227 -17.25 -12.77 -13.17
C GLY A 227 -16.89 -14.23 -12.87
N ARG A 228 -15.79 -14.72 -13.45
CA ARG A 228 -15.42 -16.15 -13.45
C ARG A 228 -14.01 -16.35 -12.89
N LYS A 229 -13.81 -17.43 -12.14
CA LYS A 229 -12.49 -17.81 -11.65
C LYS A 229 -11.61 -18.33 -12.79
N TYR A 230 -10.42 -17.75 -12.91
CA TYR A 230 -9.34 -18.25 -13.76
C TYR A 230 -8.16 -18.62 -12.88
N PHE A 231 -7.53 -19.75 -13.20
CA PHE A 231 -6.22 -20.15 -12.68
C PHE A 231 -5.14 -19.72 -13.66
N TYR A 232 -3.98 -19.31 -13.13
CA TYR A 232 -2.84 -18.94 -13.99
C TYR A 232 -1.50 -19.20 -13.30
N LYS A 233 -0.45 -19.27 -14.13
CA LYS A 233 0.94 -19.18 -13.69
C LYS A 233 1.79 -18.42 -14.70
N VAL A 234 2.87 -17.82 -14.21
CA VAL A 234 3.82 -17.04 -15.01
C VAL A 234 5.19 -17.71 -14.98
N GLY A 235 6.01 -17.50 -16.03
CA GLY A 235 7.38 -18.00 -16.06
C GLY A 235 7.78 -18.60 -17.40
N SER A 236 8.60 -19.65 -17.36
CA SER A 236 9.02 -20.42 -18.54
C SER A 236 9.55 -21.80 -18.16
N ASP A 237 9.54 -22.74 -19.10
CA ASP A 237 10.06 -24.09 -18.86
C ASP A 237 11.60 -24.13 -18.65
N THR A 238 12.32 -23.03 -18.93
CA THR A 238 13.79 -22.91 -18.72
C THR A 238 14.17 -22.04 -17.52
N GLY A 239 13.46 -20.94 -17.26
CA GLY A 239 13.67 -20.06 -16.08
C GLY A 239 12.84 -20.46 -14.86
N GLY A 240 12.01 -21.50 -14.97
CA GLY A 240 11.07 -21.92 -13.95
C GLY A 240 9.74 -21.15 -14.00
N TRP A 241 8.76 -21.72 -13.31
CA TRP A 241 7.40 -21.18 -13.17
C TRP A 241 7.17 -20.62 -11.77
N SER A 242 6.19 -19.75 -11.62
CA SER A 242 5.57 -19.40 -10.34
C SER A 242 4.76 -20.58 -9.77
N GLU A 243 4.22 -20.40 -8.57
CA GLU A 243 3.06 -21.18 -8.12
C GLU A 243 1.83 -20.93 -9.00
N ILE A 244 0.79 -21.76 -8.87
CA ILE A 244 -0.51 -21.52 -9.52
C ILE A 244 -1.35 -20.58 -8.64
N TYR A 245 -1.62 -19.39 -9.16
CA TYR A 245 -2.54 -18.41 -8.57
C TYR A 245 -3.95 -18.54 -9.19
N SER A 246 -4.91 -17.78 -8.65
CA SER A 246 -6.23 -17.62 -9.26
C SER A 246 -6.84 -16.26 -8.97
N PHE A 247 -7.60 -15.72 -9.92
CA PHE A 247 -8.35 -14.47 -9.79
C PHE A 247 -9.79 -14.63 -10.27
N ILE A 248 -10.67 -13.70 -9.91
CA ILE A 248 -12.00 -13.55 -10.51
C ILE A 248 -11.93 -12.47 -11.58
N SER A 249 -12.35 -12.78 -12.81
CA SER A 249 -12.39 -11.81 -13.92
C SER A 249 -13.36 -10.65 -13.65
N ARG A 250 -13.10 -9.51 -14.29
CA ARG A 250 -13.97 -8.33 -14.24
C ARG A 250 -15.38 -8.67 -14.74
N ASP A 251 -16.39 -8.08 -14.11
CA ASP A 251 -17.75 -7.99 -14.61
C ASP A 251 -18.22 -6.52 -14.48
N SER A 252 -18.72 -5.95 -15.57
CA SER A 252 -19.27 -4.58 -15.63
C SER A 252 -20.80 -4.52 -15.58
N GLU A 253 -21.48 -5.65 -15.72
CA GLU A 253 -22.94 -5.75 -15.66
C GLU A 253 -23.43 -6.33 -14.31
N ALA A 254 -22.51 -6.91 -13.54
CA ALA A 254 -22.68 -7.33 -12.15
C ALA A 254 -23.52 -6.32 -11.35
N SER A 255 -24.54 -6.83 -10.66
CA SER A 255 -25.41 -6.04 -9.78
C SER A 255 -24.75 -5.60 -8.47
N GLU A 256 -23.48 -5.94 -8.26
CA GLU A 256 -22.70 -5.68 -7.06
C GLU A 256 -21.27 -5.28 -7.43
N THR A 257 -20.66 -4.38 -6.66
CA THR A 257 -19.25 -3.99 -6.76
C THR A 257 -18.59 -4.09 -5.39
N ASN A 258 -17.42 -4.75 -5.31
CA ASN A 258 -16.59 -4.79 -4.11
C ASN A 258 -15.23 -4.14 -4.40
N ALA A 259 -14.71 -3.33 -3.48
CA ALA A 259 -13.37 -2.76 -3.58
C ALA A 259 -12.74 -2.46 -2.21
N PHE A 260 -11.41 -2.52 -2.15
CA PHE A 260 -10.59 -2.16 -0.98
C PHE A 260 -9.76 -0.92 -1.32
N LEU A 261 -9.91 0.18 -0.58
CA LEU A 261 -9.38 1.49 -0.97
C LEU A 261 -8.68 2.18 0.20
N PHE A 262 -7.47 2.67 -0.04
CA PHE A 262 -6.61 3.36 0.93
C PHE A 262 -5.53 4.16 0.16
N GLY A 263 -4.91 5.14 0.79
CA GLY A 263 -3.65 5.73 0.33
C GLY A 263 -2.50 5.35 1.27
N ASP A 264 -1.27 5.74 0.90
CA ASP A 264 -0.22 6.03 1.89
C ASP A 264 0.19 4.83 2.76
N MET A 265 0.17 3.62 2.18
CA MET A 265 0.39 2.38 2.92
C MET A 265 1.87 2.16 3.26
N GLY A 266 2.77 2.52 2.34
CA GLY A 266 4.20 2.32 2.53
C GLY A 266 4.61 0.85 2.69
N THR A 267 5.79 0.65 3.29
CA THR A 267 6.47 -0.65 3.28
C THR A 267 7.03 -1.03 4.65
N TYR A 268 6.79 -2.27 5.10
CA TYR A 268 7.48 -2.84 6.26
C TYR A 268 8.85 -3.44 5.90
N VAL A 269 9.81 -3.26 6.79
CA VAL A 269 11.17 -3.80 6.67
C VAL A 269 11.58 -4.45 8.00
N PRO A 270 12.01 -5.73 8.03
CA PRO A 270 12.24 -6.48 9.27
C PRO A 270 13.60 -6.20 9.93
N TYR A 271 14.18 -5.01 9.72
CA TYR A 271 15.48 -4.61 10.22
C TYR A 271 15.60 -3.08 10.29
N ASN A 272 16.45 -2.58 11.19
CA ASN A 272 16.72 -1.14 11.32
C ASN A 272 17.41 -0.64 10.05
N THR A 273 17.08 0.56 9.59
CA THR A 273 17.69 1.19 8.41
C THR A 273 17.74 2.71 8.56
N TYR A 274 18.34 3.42 7.61
CA TYR A 274 18.53 4.87 7.64
C TYR A 274 17.29 5.67 7.17
N ILE A 275 16.27 4.99 6.65
CA ILE A 275 14.97 5.56 6.26
C ILE A 275 13.85 5.06 7.17
N ARG A 276 12.82 5.88 7.35
CA ARG A 276 11.59 5.54 8.08
C ARG A 276 10.69 4.60 7.26
N THR A 277 10.31 3.48 7.85
CA THR A 277 9.46 2.42 7.25
C THR A 277 8.12 2.30 7.97
N GLN A 278 7.13 1.66 7.34
CA GLN A 278 5.73 1.70 7.76
C GLN A 278 5.27 0.33 8.29
N ASP A 279 5.43 0.09 9.59
CA ASP A 279 5.14 -1.22 10.21
C ASP A 279 3.67 -1.65 10.08
N GLU A 280 2.74 -0.70 10.18
CA GLU A 280 1.29 -0.97 10.06
C GLU A 280 0.84 -1.31 8.63
N SER A 281 1.73 -1.15 7.64
CA SER A 281 1.53 -1.67 6.28
C SER A 281 1.26 -3.19 6.28
N LEU A 282 1.89 -3.94 7.21
CA LEU A 282 1.61 -5.38 7.40
C LEU A 282 0.17 -5.63 7.85
N SER A 283 -0.35 -4.84 8.80
CA SER A 283 -1.71 -4.98 9.31
C SER A 283 -2.73 -4.72 8.22
N THR A 284 -2.50 -3.68 7.40
CA THR A 284 -3.37 -3.30 6.28
C THR A 284 -3.46 -4.45 5.26
N VAL A 285 -2.32 -4.99 4.78
CA VAL A 285 -2.31 -6.15 3.88
C VAL A 285 -2.99 -7.37 4.50
N LYS A 286 -2.69 -7.69 5.76
CA LYS A 286 -3.27 -8.83 6.50
C LYS A 286 -4.79 -8.75 6.60
N TRP A 287 -5.36 -7.58 6.90
CA TRP A 287 -6.81 -7.44 7.03
C TRP A 287 -7.53 -7.38 5.67
N ILE A 288 -6.89 -6.82 4.64
CA ILE A 288 -7.39 -6.91 3.27
C ILE A 288 -7.41 -8.38 2.79
N LEU A 289 -6.37 -9.17 3.07
CA LEU A 289 -6.34 -10.60 2.74
C LEU A 289 -7.51 -11.37 3.39
N ARG A 290 -7.76 -11.14 4.69
CA ARG A 290 -8.93 -11.71 5.41
C ARG A 290 -10.25 -11.37 4.71
N ASP A 291 -10.43 -10.12 4.29
CA ASP A 291 -11.68 -9.71 3.65
C ASP A 291 -11.82 -10.21 2.20
N ILE A 292 -10.71 -10.38 1.47
CA ILE A 292 -10.69 -11.07 0.16
C ILE A 292 -11.12 -12.54 0.34
N GLU A 293 -10.54 -13.26 1.31
CA GLU A 293 -10.93 -14.63 1.65
C GLU A 293 -12.43 -14.73 2.01
N ALA A 294 -12.96 -13.72 2.72
CA ALA A 294 -14.37 -13.65 3.10
C ALA A 294 -15.33 -13.28 1.94
N LEU A 295 -14.86 -12.66 0.87
CA LEU A 295 -15.66 -12.40 -0.35
C LEU A 295 -15.83 -13.67 -1.21
N GLY A 296 -14.86 -14.59 -1.17
CA GLY A 296 -14.86 -15.80 -1.99
C GLY A 296 -14.81 -15.47 -3.49
N ASP A 297 -15.66 -16.12 -4.29
CA ASP A 297 -15.61 -16.06 -5.76
C ASP A 297 -16.34 -14.82 -6.34
N LYS A 298 -16.36 -13.71 -5.61
CA LYS A 298 -16.91 -12.43 -6.05
C LYS A 298 -15.85 -11.55 -6.72
N PRO A 299 -16.17 -10.83 -7.82
CA PRO A 299 -15.27 -9.82 -8.36
C PRO A 299 -14.98 -8.71 -7.34
N ALA A 300 -13.71 -8.38 -7.20
CA ALA A 300 -13.20 -7.30 -6.36
C ALA A 300 -11.92 -6.71 -6.96
N PHE A 301 -11.49 -5.55 -6.47
CA PHE A 301 -10.18 -4.98 -6.76
C PHE A 301 -9.67 -4.13 -5.57
N ILE A 302 -8.38 -3.81 -5.59
CA ILE A 302 -7.69 -2.96 -4.62
C ILE A 302 -7.36 -1.62 -5.28
N SER A 303 -7.50 -0.50 -4.56
CA SER A 303 -7.18 0.85 -5.00
C SER A 303 -6.25 1.53 -4.01
N HIS A 304 -4.97 1.65 -4.37
CA HIS A 304 -3.95 2.32 -3.57
C HIS A 304 -3.68 3.73 -4.13
N ILE A 305 -4.26 4.76 -3.50
CA ILE A 305 -4.35 6.10 -4.09
C ILE A 305 -3.13 7.01 -3.82
N GLY A 306 -1.95 6.49 -4.18
CA GLY A 306 -0.66 7.21 -4.15
C GLY A 306 0.12 7.03 -2.85
N ASP A 307 1.40 7.40 -2.91
CA ASP A 307 2.42 7.19 -1.87
C ASP A 307 2.55 5.71 -1.50
N ILE A 308 2.96 4.96 -2.52
CA ILE A 308 2.80 3.52 -2.61
C ILE A 308 3.75 2.79 -1.65
N SER A 309 5.04 3.09 -1.74
CA SER A 309 6.11 2.33 -1.04
C SER A 309 6.97 3.17 -0.11
N TYR A 310 6.95 4.50 -0.24
CA TYR A 310 7.94 5.44 0.31
C TYR A 310 9.41 5.05 0.04
N ALA A 311 9.69 4.36 -1.08
CA ALA A 311 11.07 4.02 -1.47
C ALA A 311 11.98 5.24 -1.63
N ARG A 312 11.49 6.34 -2.24
CA ARG A 312 12.15 7.66 -2.29
C ARG A 312 13.62 7.58 -2.74
N GLY A 313 13.88 6.75 -3.75
CA GLY A 313 15.18 6.49 -4.36
C GLY A 313 15.91 5.27 -3.80
N TYR A 314 15.52 4.76 -2.64
CA TYR A 314 16.04 3.52 -2.05
C TYR A 314 15.32 2.32 -2.66
N SER A 315 15.67 2.04 -3.92
CA SER A 315 15.04 1.06 -4.82
C SER A 315 14.74 -0.32 -4.21
N TRP A 316 15.53 -0.79 -3.24
CA TRP A 316 15.31 -2.05 -2.53
C TRP A 316 14.00 -2.10 -1.71
N VAL A 317 13.44 -0.93 -1.34
CA VAL A 317 12.13 -0.80 -0.69
C VAL A 317 11.00 -1.21 -1.64
N TRP A 318 11.12 -0.94 -2.95
CA TRP A 318 10.13 -1.42 -3.92
C TRP A 318 10.05 -2.94 -3.96
N ASP A 319 11.16 -3.64 -3.81
CA ASP A 319 11.16 -5.11 -3.78
C ASP A 319 10.52 -5.64 -2.49
N HIS A 320 10.78 -5.00 -1.34
CA HIS A 320 10.06 -5.27 -0.09
C HIS A 320 8.55 -5.04 -0.24
N PHE A 321 8.14 -3.90 -0.81
CA PHE A 321 6.74 -3.54 -1.05
C PHE A 321 6.03 -4.61 -1.89
N PHE A 322 6.60 -4.97 -3.04
CA PHE A 322 5.95 -5.90 -3.95
C PHE A 322 5.88 -7.33 -3.38
N SER A 323 6.91 -7.82 -2.67
CA SER A 323 6.80 -9.08 -1.94
C SER A 323 5.81 -9.03 -0.76
N GLN A 324 5.56 -7.84 -0.19
CA GLN A 324 4.55 -7.67 0.86
C GLN A 324 3.12 -7.71 0.28
N ILE A 325 2.87 -7.12 -0.89
CA ILE A 325 1.51 -7.10 -1.50
C ILE A 325 1.19 -8.31 -2.37
N GLU A 326 2.17 -9.09 -2.84
CA GLU A 326 1.99 -10.28 -3.69
C GLU A 326 0.87 -11.24 -3.21
N PRO A 327 0.69 -11.55 -1.91
CA PRO A 327 -0.40 -12.41 -1.43
C PRO A 327 -1.82 -11.90 -1.76
N ILE A 328 -2.02 -10.59 -1.82
CA ILE A 328 -3.31 -9.97 -2.21
C ILE A 328 -3.34 -9.59 -3.70
N ALA A 329 -2.21 -9.13 -4.25
CA ALA A 329 -2.13 -8.59 -5.60
C ALA A 329 -2.06 -9.68 -6.69
N ALA A 330 -1.57 -10.89 -6.39
CA ALA A 330 -1.57 -12.02 -7.31
C ALA A 330 -2.95 -12.69 -7.46
N SER A 331 -3.92 -12.36 -6.60
CA SER A 331 -5.31 -12.87 -6.63
C SER A 331 -6.35 -11.80 -6.92
N THR A 332 -6.07 -10.54 -6.56
CA THR A 332 -6.98 -9.39 -6.68
C THR A 332 -6.30 -8.25 -7.44
N PRO A 333 -6.92 -7.69 -8.50
CA PRO A 333 -6.37 -6.57 -9.29
C PRO A 333 -6.01 -5.37 -8.41
N TYR A 334 -4.78 -4.86 -8.56
CA TYR A 334 -4.19 -3.81 -7.72
C TYR A 334 -4.00 -2.54 -8.53
N HIS A 335 -4.95 -1.60 -8.39
CA HIS A 335 -4.94 -0.31 -9.07
C HIS A 335 -4.28 0.78 -8.23
N VAL A 336 -3.60 1.71 -8.89
CA VAL A 336 -2.79 2.74 -8.24
C VAL A 336 -3.10 4.15 -8.75
N CYS A 337 -2.99 5.13 -7.86
CA CYS A 337 -2.75 6.53 -8.21
C CYS A 337 -1.25 6.84 -8.04
N ILE A 338 -0.76 7.92 -8.65
CA ILE A 338 0.60 8.43 -8.42
C ILE A 338 0.57 9.44 -7.27
N GLY A 339 1.39 9.24 -6.24
CA GLY A 339 1.60 10.18 -5.15
C GLY A 339 2.85 11.04 -5.34
N ASN A 340 3.11 11.93 -4.39
CA ASN A 340 4.29 12.79 -4.45
C ASN A 340 5.58 12.02 -4.11
N HIS A 341 5.50 10.95 -3.34
CA HIS A 341 6.65 10.09 -3.06
C HIS A 341 7.01 9.14 -4.23
N GLU A 342 6.18 9.05 -5.27
CA GLU A 342 6.58 8.48 -6.57
C GLU A 342 7.17 9.53 -7.52
N TYR A 343 6.51 10.70 -7.65
CA TYR A 343 6.77 11.62 -8.77
C TYR A 343 7.66 12.82 -8.44
N ASP A 344 7.62 13.33 -7.21
CA ASP A 344 7.82 14.77 -7.03
C ASP A 344 9.28 15.19 -6.99
N TRP A 345 9.73 15.83 -8.08
CA TRP A 345 11.09 16.34 -8.26
C TRP A 345 11.14 17.67 -9.03
N PRO A 346 12.12 18.57 -8.78
CA PRO A 346 12.21 19.87 -9.48
C PRO A 346 12.46 19.80 -10.99
N SER A 347 12.81 18.62 -11.55
CA SER A 347 12.97 18.42 -12.99
C SER A 347 11.66 18.13 -13.73
N GLN A 348 10.56 17.86 -13.02
CA GLN A 348 9.32 17.42 -13.66
C GLN A 348 8.60 18.56 -14.39
N PRO A 349 7.95 18.29 -15.54
CA PRO A 349 7.52 19.33 -16.48
C PRO A 349 6.40 20.24 -15.98
N TRP A 350 5.67 19.84 -14.93
CA TRP A 350 4.63 20.68 -14.31
C TRP A 350 5.02 21.07 -12.89
N LYS A 351 5.45 22.33 -12.76
CA LYS A 351 5.75 23.02 -11.50
C LYS A 351 5.17 24.45 -11.58
N PRO A 352 3.86 24.64 -11.39
CA PRO A 352 3.24 25.96 -11.45
C PRO A 352 3.68 26.81 -10.26
N TRP A 353 3.84 28.12 -10.48
CA TRP A 353 4.39 29.08 -9.51
C TRP A 353 3.63 29.16 -8.17
N TRP A 354 2.38 28.66 -8.13
CA TRP A 354 1.52 28.64 -6.96
C TRP A 354 1.59 27.34 -6.14
N ALA A 355 2.37 26.32 -6.55
CA ALA A 355 2.47 25.03 -5.84
C ALA A 355 3.89 24.72 -5.36
N THR A 356 4.00 24.22 -4.13
CA THR A 356 5.28 23.82 -3.51
C THR A 356 5.52 22.32 -3.69
N TYR A 357 5.79 21.95 -4.94
CA TYR A 357 6.29 20.63 -5.31
C TYR A 357 7.78 20.50 -4.94
N GLY A 358 8.12 19.41 -4.24
CA GLY A 358 9.32 19.29 -3.42
C GLY A 358 10.38 18.36 -4.00
N LYS A 359 10.89 17.48 -3.13
CA LYS A 359 11.90 16.45 -3.43
C LYS A 359 11.45 15.09 -2.85
N ASP A 360 10.13 14.90 -2.81
CA ASP A 360 9.51 13.92 -1.93
C ASP A 360 9.82 12.49 -2.41
N GLY A 361 9.78 12.27 -3.73
CA GLY A 361 10.16 11.02 -4.40
C GLY A 361 11.66 10.78 -4.59
N GLY A 362 12.56 11.54 -3.95
CA GLY A 362 13.98 11.16 -3.80
C GLY A 362 14.75 10.88 -5.10
N GLY A 363 14.40 11.54 -6.20
CA GLY A 363 15.02 11.38 -7.51
C GLY A 363 14.44 10.26 -8.39
N GLU A 364 13.41 9.52 -7.94
CA GLU A 364 12.75 8.48 -8.75
C GLU A 364 11.91 9.04 -9.90
N CYS A 365 11.34 10.23 -9.70
CA CYS A 365 10.60 11.02 -10.70
C CYS A 365 9.57 10.24 -11.54
N GLY A 366 8.85 9.32 -10.89
CA GLY A 366 7.78 8.51 -11.48
C GLY A 366 8.22 7.23 -12.19
N ILE A 367 9.53 6.99 -12.39
CA ILE A 367 10.01 5.91 -13.25
C ILE A 367 9.79 4.50 -12.66
N PRO A 368 10.14 4.20 -11.39
CA PRO A 368 9.87 2.89 -10.80
C PRO A 368 8.38 2.54 -10.79
N TYR A 369 7.53 3.48 -10.37
CA TYR A 369 6.06 3.40 -10.47
C TYR A 369 5.58 3.08 -11.90
N SER A 370 6.16 3.74 -12.90
CA SER A 370 5.76 3.63 -14.32
C SER A 370 6.26 2.37 -15.03
N VAL A 371 7.26 1.68 -14.46
CA VAL A 371 7.75 0.40 -14.96
C VAL A 371 7.17 -0.77 -14.18
N LYS A 372 7.04 -0.65 -12.85
CA LYS A 372 6.49 -1.71 -11.99
C LYS A 372 4.96 -1.81 -12.05
N PHE A 373 4.22 -0.76 -12.42
CA PHE A 373 2.77 -0.81 -12.67
C PHE A 373 2.39 -0.40 -14.11
N ARG A 374 1.31 -0.96 -14.64
CA ARG A 374 0.64 -0.51 -15.87
C ARG A 374 -0.88 -0.62 -15.72
N MET A 375 -1.55 0.52 -15.71
CA MET A 375 -3.00 0.69 -15.54
C MET A 375 -3.72 0.74 -16.90
N PRO A 376 -5.08 0.73 -16.93
CA PRO A 376 -5.84 1.07 -18.13
C PRO A 376 -5.50 2.48 -18.66
N GLY A 377 -5.74 2.71 -19.95
CA GLY A 377 -5.46 3.96 -20.63
C GLY A 377 -3.98 4.15 -21.00
N ASN A 378 -3.67 5.31 -21.57
CA ASN A 378 -2.34 5.64 -22.09
C ASN A 378 -1.94 7.08 -21.71
N SER A 379 -2.24 7.49 -20.48
CA SER A 379 -1.84 8.79 -19.93
C SER A 379 -0.36 8.77 -19.57
N ILE A 380 0.44 9.58 -20.28
CA ILE A 380 1.90 9.64 -20.16
C ILE A 380 2.43 11.08 -20.11
N LEU A 381 3.57 11.28 -19.46
CA LEU A 381 4.39 12.49 -19.52
C LEU A 381 5.89 12.13 -19.64
N PRO A 382 6.65 12.75 -20.57
CA PRO A 382 8.08 12.50 -20.67
C PRO A 382 8.86 12.94 -19.44
N THR A 383 9.74 12.05 -18.96
CA THR A 383 10.64 12.27 -17.81
C THR A 383 11.84 13.16 -18.15
N GLY A 384 12.08 13.41 -19.44
CA GLY A 384 13.09 14.35 -19.94
C GLY A 384 14.55 13.89 -19.85
N ASN A 385 14.81 12.70 -19.29
CA ASN A 385 16.16 12.20 -18.99
C ASN A 385 16.58 10.98 -19.84
N GLY A 386 15.76 10.56 -20.80
CA GLY A 386 16.00 9.39 -21.66
C GLY A 386 15.61 8.04 -21.05
N GLY A 387 15.07 8.03 -19.83
CA GLY A 387 14.37 6.88 -19.25
C GLY A 387 12.96 6.69 -19.82
N PRO A 388 12.19 5.73 -19.26
CA PRO A 388 10.77 5.56 -19.55
C PRO A 388 9.96 6.83 -19.25
N ASP A 389 8.91 7.07 -20.04
CA ASP A 389 7.91 8.11 -19.74
C ASP A 389 7.12 7.73 -18.48
N THR A 390 6.77 8.73 -17.66
CA THR A 390 5.90 8.51 -16.50
C THR A 390 4.49 8.25 -17.00
N ARG A 391 3.87 7.15 -16.55
CA ARG A 391 2.53 6.71 -16.98
C ARG A 391 1.57 6.51 -15.80
N ASN A 392 0.40 5.93 -16.03
CA ASN A 392 -0.62 5.68 -15.00
C ASN A 392 -1.04 6.96 -14.26
N LEU A 393 -1.15 8.08 -14.99
CA LEU A 393 -1.38 9.40 -14.42
C LEU A 393 -2.88 9.66 -14.16
N TYR A 394 -3.71 9.33 -15.16
CA TYR A 394 -5.17 9.47 -15.09
C TYR A 394 -5.83 8.44 -16.01
N TYR A 395 -6.87 7.79 -15.52
CA TYR A 395 -7.57 6.70 -16.21
C TYR A 395 -8.92 6.41 -15.54
N SER A 396 -9.75 5.57 -16.14
CA SER A 396 -11.05 5.18 -15.60
C SER A 396 -11.41 3.73 -15.96
N PHE A 397 -12.36 3.14 -15.22
CA PHE A 397 -13.00 1.87 -15.58
C PHE A 397 -14.35 1.66 -14.90
N ASP A 398 -15.24 0.90 -15.55
CA ASP A 398 -16.43 0.33 -14.91
C ASP A 398 -16.04 -0.94 -14.14
N SER A 399 -16.67 -1.15 -12.97
CA SER A 399 -16.64 -2.40 -12.21
C SER A 399 -17.99 -2.57 -11.52
N GLY A 400 -18.80 -3.53 -11.98
CA GLY A 400 -20.22 -3.66 -11.62
C GLY A 400 -21.00 -2.35 -11.75
N VAL A 401 -21.65 -1.95 -10.66
CA VAL A 401 -22.52 -0.76 -10.55
C VAL A 401 -21.77 0.56 -10.29
N VAL A 402 -20.44 0.56 -10.31
CA VAL A 402 -19.61 1.73 -10.03
C VAL A 402 -18.64 2.01 -11.18
N HIS A 403 -18.54 3.27 -11.56
CA HIS A 403 -17.51 3.78 -12.46
C HIS A 403 -16.43 4.49 -11.64
N PHE A 404 -15.18 4.06 -11.77
CA PHE A 404 -14.03 4.58 -11.04
C PHE A 404 -13.18 5.48 -11.93
N VAL A 405 -12.79 6.64 -11.41
CA VAL A 405 -11.97 7.64 -12.11
C VAL A 405 -10.75 7.97 -11.26
N TYR A 406 -9.57 7.96 -11.86
CA TYR A 406 -8.28 8.25 -11.24
C TYR A 406 -7.66 9.51 -11.85
N MET A 407 -7.09 10.36 -11.00
CA MET A 407 -6.37 11.57 -11.40
C MET A 407 -5.05 11.76 -10.62
N SER A 408 -4.05 12.32 -11.29
CA SER A 408 -2.75 12.65 -10.71
C SER A 408 -2.76 14.09 -10.22
N THR A 409 -2.67 14.27 -8.89
CA THR A 409 -2.54 15.59 -8.26
C THR A 409 -1.15 16.22 -8.46
N GLU A 410 -0.19 15.42 -8.95
CA GLU A 410 1.20 15.83 -9.21
C GLU A 410 1.43 16.25 -10.67
N THR A 411 0.38 16.21 -11.50
CA THR A 411 0.42 16.62 -12.92
C THR A 411 -0.74 17.56 -13.26
N ASN A 412 -0.63 18.28 -14.38
CA ASN A 412 -1.51 19.41 -14.67
C ASN A 412 -2.99 18.99 -14.77
N PHE A 413 -3.82 19.46 -13.85
CA PHE A 413 -5.28 19.25 -13.81
C PHE A 413 -6.08 20.54 -14.06
N VAL A 414 -5.42 21.66 -14.35
CA VAL A 414 -6.07 22.97 -14.58
C VAL A 414 -6.92 22.92 -15.86
N GLN A 415 -7.99 23.70 -15.93
CA GLN A 415 -8.92 23.73 -17.06
C GLN A 415 -8.19 23.87 -18.41
N GLY A 416 -8.50 22.98 -19.35
CA GLY A 416 -7.88 22.92 -20.68
C GLY A 416 -6.64 22.02 -20.79
N SER A 417 -6.07 21.53 -19.69
CA SER A 417 -5.03 20.48 -19.69
C SER A 417 -5.57 19.14 -20.20
N ASP A 418 -4.68 18.27 -20.71
CA ASP A 418 -5.06 16.95 -21.24
C ASP A 418 -5.78 16.08 -20.19
N GLN A 419 -5.30 16.11 -18.94
CA GLN A 419 -5.97 15.47 -17.81
C GLN A 419 -7.36 16.06 -17.56
N TYR A 420 -7.52 17.39 -17.50
CA TYR A 420 -8.83 18.01 -17.31
C TYR A 420 -9.80 17.63 -18.45
N ASN A 421 -9.32 17.64 -19.69
CA ASN A 421 -10.09 17.30 -20.87
C ASN A 421 -10.49 15.82 -20.87
N PHE A 422 -9.60 14.91 -20.43
CA PHE A 422 -9.91 13.51 -20.16
C PHE A 422 -11.00 13.38 -19.10
N LEU A 423 -10.79 13.93 -17.89
CA LEU A 423 -11.73 13.81 -16.77
C LEU A 423 -13.12 14.36 -17.12
N LYS A 424 -13.21 15.46 -17.88
CA LYS A 424 -14.50 15.93 -18.40
C LYS A 424 -15.12 14.93 -19.38
N ALA A 425 -14.36 14.53 -20.41
CA ALA A 425 -14.88 13.67 -21.48
C ALA A 425 -15.16 12.23 -21.02
N ASP A 426 -14.65 11.83 -19.86
CA ASP A 426 -14.92 10.57 -19.19
C ASP A 426 -16.21 10.65 -18.34
N LEU A 427 -16.26 11.59 -17.39
CA LEU A 427 -17.43 11.85 -16.54
C LEU A 427 -18.71 12.17 -17.35
N GLU A 428 -18.58 12.75 -18.53
CA GLU A 428 -19.67 13.06 -19.46
C GLU A 428 -20.25 11.84 -20.18
N LYS A 429 -19.52 10.71 -20.24
CA LYS A 429 -19.95 9.47 -20.90
C LYS A 429 -20.62 8.47 -19.94
N VAL A 430 -20.55 8.69 -18.62
CA VAL A 430 -20.97 7.70 -17.62
C VAL A 430 -22.47 7.39 -17.74
N ASN A 431 -22.80 6.18 -18.19
CA ASN A 431 -24.17 5.70 -18.28
C ASN A 431 -24.69 5.33 -16.87
N ARG A 432 -25.32 6.30 -16.21
CA ARG A 432 -25.88 6.15 -14.85
C ARG A 432 -26.95 5.07 -14.67
N SER A 433 -27.50 4.51 -15.76
CA SER A 433 -28.40 3.34 -15.68
C SER A 433 -27.64 2.01 -15.60
N ARG A 434 -26.35 1.97 -15.97
CA ARG A 434 -25.42 0.86 -15.71
C ARG A 434 -24.66 1.10 -14.41
N THR A 435 -23.94 2.22 -14.34
CA THR A 435 -23.10 2.64 -13.22
C THR A 435 -23.74 3.83 -12.47
N PRO A 436 -24.74 3.61 -11.58
CA PRO A 436 -25.37 4.69 -10.83
C PRO A 436 -24.39 5.54 -10.03
N PHE A 437 -23.32 4.93 -9.52
CA PHE A 437 -22.32 5.59 -8.68
C PHE A 437 -21.02 5.88 -9.44
N VAL A 438 -20.40 7.02 -9.12
CA VAL A 438 -19.05 7.37 -9.59
C VAL A 438 -18.15 7.65 -8.40
N VAL A 439 -16.99 7.01 -8.38
CA VAL A 439 -15.95 7.20 -7.36
C VAL A 439 -14.74 7.84 -8.04
N PHE A 440 -14.52 9.11 -7.71
CA PHE A 440 -13.37 9.88 -8.18
C PHE A 440 -12.23 9.77 -7.15
N GLN A 441 -11.00 9.63 -7.62
CA GLN A 441 -9.83 9.33 -6.79
C GLN A 441 -8.64 10.18 -7.23
N GLY A 442 -7.96 10.79 -6.27
CA GLY A 442 -6.68 11.46 -6.46
C GLY A 442 -5.84 11.32 -5.19
N HIS A 443 -4.57 11.70 -5.23
CA HIS A 443 -3.71 11.58 -4.05
C HIS A 443 -3.91 12.75 -3.08
N ARG A 444 -3.40 13.96 -3.37
CA ARG A 444 -3.51 15.12 -2.46
C ARG A 444 -4.96 15.60 -2.26
N PRO A 445 -5.45 15.85 -1.03
CA PRO A 445 -6.86 16.06 -0.75
C PRO A 445 -7.38 17.45 -1.13
N MET A 446 -8.44 17.49 -1.94
CA MET A 446 -9.23 18.72 -2.19
C MET A 446 -9.85 19.30 -0.90
N TYR A 447 -10.30 18.41 0.00
CA TYR A 447 -10.83 18.77 1.32
C TYR A 447 -10.14 17.92 2.40
N THR A 448 -9.57 18.62 3.39
CA THR A 448 -9.05 18.07 4.64
C THR A 448 -9.21 19.14 5.72
N SER A 449 -9.27 18.74 7.00
CA SER A 449 -9.13 19.65 8.13
C SER A 449 -7.83 19.44 8.93
N SER A 450 -6.83 18.77 8.35
CA SER A 450 -5.43 18.82 8.81
C SER A 450 -4.75 20.13 8.40
N ASP A 451 -3.73 20.55 9.15
CA ASP A 451 -3.01 21.82 8.94
C ASP A 451 -1.99 21.79 7.78
N GLU A 452 -2.48 21.37 6.60
CA GLU A 452 -1.68 21.25 5.39
C GLU A 452 -1.48 22.61 4.72
N THR A 453 -0.54 23.40 5.25
CA THR A 453 -0.17 24.73 4.76
C THR A 453 0.54 24.67 3.39
N ARG A 454 1.42 23.67 3.18
CA ARG A 454 2.15 23.44 1.91
C ARG A 454 1.20 23.31 0.71
N ASP A 455 0.08 22.63 0.92
CA ASP A 455 -0.91 22.32 -0.13
C ASP A 455 -2.08 23.31 -0.17
N ALA A 456 -2.05 24.40 0.59
CA ALA A 456 -3.15 25.37 0.68
C ALA A 456 -3.55 25.95 -0.69
N ALA A 457 -2.57 26.30 -1.53
CA ALA A 457 -2.82 26.81 -2.88
C ALA A 457 -3.25 25.71 -3.88
N LEU A 458 -2.75 24.49 -3.72
CA LEU A 458 -3.18 23.34 -4.52
C LEU A 458 -4.65 23.02 -4.28
N LYS A 459 -5.09 23.02 -3.02
CA LYS A 459 -6.50 22.87 -2.62
C LYS A 459 -7.38 23.94 -3.26
N GLN A 460 -6.95 25.21 -3.26
CA GLN A 460 -7.68 26.28 -3.94
C GLN A 460 -7.79 26.04 -5.46
N GLN A 461 -6.74 25.53 -6.12
CA GLN A 461 -6.81 25.21 -7.55
C GLN A 461 -7.68 23.99 -7.84
N MET A 462 -7.67 22.95 -7.00
CA MET A 462 -8.60 21.81 -7.13
C MET A 462 -10.06 22.25 -6.96
N LEU A 463 -10.35 23.14 -6.00
CA LEU A 463 -11.70 23.71 -5.81
C LEU A 463 -12.13 24.59 -6.99
N GLN A 464 -11.23 25.38 -7.59
CA GLN A 464 -11.54 26.24 -8.73
C GLN A 464 -11.77 25.46 -10.03
N ASN A 465 -10.98 24.41 -10.28
CA ASN A 465 -11.00 23.67 -11.55
C ASN A 465 -11.88 22.41 -11.48
N LEU A 466 -11.70 21.59 -10.45
CA LEU A 466 -12.25 20.23 -10.40
C LEU A 466 -13.60 20.15 -9.69
N GLU A 467 -13.83 20.86 -8.57
CA GLU A 467 -15.14 20.79 -7.89
C GLU A 467 -16.35 21.09 -8.82
N PRO A 468 -16.32 22.12 -9.69
CA PRO A 468 -17.41 22.36 -10.62
C PRO A 468 -17.68 21.17 -11.55
N LEU A 469 -16.64 20.43 -11.93
CA LEU A 469 -16.73 19.21 -12.74
C LEU A 469 -17.38 18.07 -11.95
N LEU A 470 -16.89 17.80 -10.73
CA LEU A 470 -17.40 16.74 -9.85
C LEU A 470 -18.89 16.94 -9.51
N VAL A 471 -19.28 18.19 -9.23
CA VAL A 471 -20.68 18.55 -8.94
C VAL A 471 -21.55 18.47 -10.20
N THR A 472 -21.10 19.02 -11.34
CA THR A 472 -21.87 18.99 -12.60
C THR A 472 -22.19 17.58 -13.06
N TYR A 473 -21.19 16.69 -13.06
CA TYR A 473 -21.34 15.31 -13.49
C TYR A 473 -21.75 14.34 -12.36
N LYS A 474 -22.15 14.87 -11.19
CA LYS A 474 -22.76 14.12 -10.07
C LYS A 474 -21.88 12.99 -9.51
N VAL A 475 -20.61 13.27 -9.27
CA VAL A 475 -19.68 12.34 -8.60
C VAL A 475 -20.21 11.98 -7.22
N THR A 476 -20.15 10.70 -6.86
CA THR A 476 -20.75 10.16 -5.63
C THR A 476 -19.78 10.26 -4.46
N LEU A 477 -18.58 9.71 -4.64
CA LEU A 477 -17.47 9.81 -3.69
C LEU A 477 -16.28 10.50 -4.38
N ALA A 478 -15.54 11.30 -3.60
CA ALA A 478 -14.25 11.83 -3.97
C ALA A 478 -13.24 11.44 -2.88
N LEU A 479 -12.35 10.49 -3.18
CA LEU A 479 -11.41 9.88 -2.24
C LEU A 479 -10.00 10.44 -2.43
N TRP A 480 -9.29 10.63 -1.31
CA TRP A 480 -7.99 11.29 -1.25
C TRP A 480 -7.04 10.60 -0.26
N GLY A 481 -5.75 10.56 -0.55
CA GLY A 481 -4.67 10.13 0.36
C GLY A 481 -3.94 11.33 0.96
N HIS A 482 -2.61 11.24 1.04
CA HIS A 482 -1.61 12.27 1.39
C HIS A 482 -1.64 12.82 2.82
N VAL A 483 -2.83 13.07 3.36
CA VAL A 483 -3.03 13.28 4.79
C VAL A 483 -3.27 11.91 5.38
N HIS A 484 -2.34 11.43 6.21
CA HIS A 484 -2.25 10.01 6.59
C HIS A 484 -3.32 9.54 7.62
N ARG A 485 -4.51 10.14 7.60
CA ARG A 485 -5.62 9.94 8.54
C ARG A 485 -6.88 9.48 7.80
N TYR A 486 -7.83 8.95 8.55
CA TYR A 486 -9.20 8.83 8.06
C TYR A 486 -9.99 10.12 8.38
N GLU A 487 -10.59 10.76 7.38
CA GLU A 487 -11.53 11.87 7.60
C GLU A 487 -12.69 11.77 6.62
N ARG A 488 -13.93 11.72 7.12
CA ARG A 488 -15.14 11.76 6.29
C ARG A 488 -15.85 13.09 6.42
N PHE A 489 -16.14 13.72 5.29
CA PHE A 489 -16.96 14.92 5.22
C PHE A 489 -18.44 14.61 4.96
N CYS A 490 -19.27 15.64 5.09
CA CYS A 490 -20.61 15.65 4.50
C CYS A 490 -20.55 15.66 2.95
N PRO A 491 -21.66 15.41 2.23
CA PRO A 491 -21.78 15.82 0.83
C PRO A 491 -21.56 17.33 0.70
N MET A 492 -20.52 17.76 -0.02
CA MET A 492 -20.07 19.16 -0.04
C MET A 492 -20.03 19.80 -1.43
N LYS A 493 -20.21 21.13 -1.43
CA LYS A 493 -19.75 22.03 -2.50
C LYS A 493 -19.36 23.37 -1.89
N ASN A 494 -18.25 23.97 -2.31
CA ASN A 494 -17.70 25.23 -1.80
C ASN A 494 -17.75 25.34 -0.25
N PHE A 495 -17.19 24.34 0.44
CA PHE A 495 -17.20 24.17 1.91
C PHE A 495 -18.58 24.08 2.61
N GLN A 496 -19.70 24.06 1.87
CA GLN A 496 -21.05 23.94 2.43
C GLN A 496 -21.55 22.49 2.36
N CYS A 497 -22.08 21.97 3.48
CA CYS A 497 -22.80 20.69 3.50
C CYS A 497 -24.15 20.80 2.77
N VAL A 498 -24.50 19.76 2.01
CA VAL A 498 -25.83 19.59 1.40
C VAL A 498 -26.70 18.64 2.24
N ASN A 499 -26.10 17.76 3.05
CA ASN A 499 -26.74 16.87 4.02
C ASN A 499 -25.74 16.58 5.16
N THR A 500 -26.20 16.21 6.35
CA THR A 500 -25.34 15.84 7.50
C THR A 500 -25.67 14.45 8.08
N SER A 501 -26.54 13.67 7.42
CA SER A 501 -26.75 12.26 7.75
C SER A 501 -25.62 11.37 7.20
N SER A 502 -25.24 10.33 7.94
CA SER A 502 -24.36 9.25 7.44
C SER A 502 -25.10 8.22 6.58
N SER A 503 -26.43 8.31 6.45
CA SER A 503 -27.25 7.45 5.57
C SER A 503 -28.32 8.30 4.86
N PHE A 504 -28.23 8.44 3.54
CA PHE A 504 -29.03 9.42 2.77
C PHE A 504 -29.18 9.07 1.28
N GLN A 505 -30.19 9.64 0.63
CA GLN A 505 -30.33 9.61 -0.84
C GLN A 505 -29.39 10.66 -1.47
N TYR A 506 -28.62 10.27 -2.50
CA TYR A 506 -27.57 11.10 -3.07
C TYR A 506 -28.03 12.54 -3.42
N SER A 507 -27.41 13.53 -2.78
CA SER A 507 -27.90 14.92 -2.74
C SER A 507 -27.38 15.84 -3.84
N GLY A 508 -26.79 15.30 -4.92
CA GLY A 508 -26.25 16.10 -6.03
C GLY A 508 -24.92 16.79 -5.75
N ALA A 509 -24.16 16.31 -4.76
CA ALA A 509 -22.82 16.76 -4.41
C ALA A 509 -21.97 15.57 -3.89
N PRO A 510 -20.65 15.52 -4.12
CA PRO A 510 -19.82 14.39 -3.69
C PRO A 510 -19.65 14.36 -2.16
N VAL A 511 -19.58 13.15 -1.58
CA VAL A 511 -18.96 12.96 -0.27
C VAL A 511 -17.45 12.93 -0.46
N HIS A 512 -16.73 13.78 0.26
CA HIS A 512 -15.27 13.74 0.26
C HIS A 512 -14.77 12.89 1.44
N LEU A 513 -13.77 12.04 1.21
CA LEU A 513 -13.06 11.32 2.26
C LEU A 513 -11.55 11.38 2.06
N VAL A 514 -10.82 11.63 3.14
CA VAL A 514 -9.41 11.31 3.27
C VAL A 514 -9.30 9.87 3.79
N ILE A 515 -8.49 9.05 3.13
CA ILE A 515 -8.31 7.62 3.39
C ILE A 515 -6.82 7.21 3.39
N GLY A 516 -5.92 8.15 3.71
CA GLY A 516 -4.47 7.94 3.75
C GLY A 516 -3.95 7.20 4.97
N MET A 517 -4.80 6.52 5.74
CA MET A 517 -4.39 5.81 6.95
C MET A 517 -3.77 4.43 6.69
N GLY A 518 -3.25 4.16 5.49
CA GLY A 518 -2.79 2.84 5.08
C GLY A 518 -1.59 2.31 5.86
N GLY A 519 -0.71 3.18 6.36
CA GLY A 519 0.46 2.78 7.14
C GLY A 519 1.48 3.88 7.46
N GLN A 520 1.48 5.02 6.76
CA GLN A 520 2.40 6.12 7.04
C GLN A 520 2.12 6.80 8.39
N ASP A 521 3.12 6.84 9.26
CA ASP A 521 2.96 7.12 10.68
C ASP A 521 3.38 8.55 11.09
N TRP A 522 4.01 9.32 10.19
CA TRP A 522 4.03 10.78 10.30
C TRP A 522 2.61 11.32 10.11
N GLN A 523 2.19 12.27 10.93
CA GLN A 523 0.80 12.70 10.99
C GLN A 523 0.68 14.22 11.19
N PRO A 524 0.05 14.97 10.28
CA PRO A 524 -0.20 16.39 10.50
C PRO A 524 -1.18 16.58 11.66
N ILE A 525 -1.04 17.69 12.40
CA ILE A 525 -2.06 18.08 13.38
C ILE A 525 -3.38 18.43 12.66
N TRP A 526 -4.51 18.17 13.32
CA TRP A 526 -5.77 18.78 12.88
C TRP A 526 -5.67 20.29 13.05
N GLN A 527 -6.25 21.05 12.12
CA GLN A 527 -6.17 22.51 12.04
C GLN A 527 -6.25 23.14 13.44
N PRO A 528 -5.21 23.87 13.87
CA PRO A 528 -5.11 24.36 15.23
C PRO A 528 -6.00 25.58 15.48
N ARG A 529 -6.17 25.92 16.76
CA ARG A 529 -6.92 27.12 17.13
C ARG A 529 -6.06 28.38 16.92
N PRO A 530 -6.64 29.49 16.42
CA PRO A 530 -5.90 30.76 16.26
C PRO A 530 -5.29 31.33 17.55
N ASP A 531 -5.75 30.88 18.73
CA ASP A 531 -5.29 31.28 20.05
C ASP A 531 -4.50 30.18 20.80
N HIS A 532 -4.45 28.95 20.27
CA HIS A 532 -3.73 27.81 20.84
C HIS A 532 -3.16 26.95 19.68
N PRO A 533 -1.94 27.23 19.19
CA PRO A 533 -1.39 26.61 17.98
C PRO A 533 -1.14 25.10 18.12
N ASP A 534 -0.93 24.62 19.34
CA ASP A 534 -0.62 23.21 19.62
C ASP A 534 -1.88 22.37 19.90
N VAL A 535 -3.06 23.01 19.83
CA VAL A 535 -4.35 22.41 20.20
C VAL A 535 -5.31 22.44 19.01
N PRO A 536 -5.89 21.31 18.59
CA PRO A 536 -6.80 21.27 17.45
C PRO A 536 -8.10 22.03 17.73
N ILE A 537 -8.73 22.52 16.64
CA ILE A 537 -10.06 23.13 16.68
C ILE A 537 -11.07 22.16 17.34
N PHE A 538 -11.74 22.66 18.37
CA PHE A 538 -12.81 21.98 19.10
C PHE A 538 -13.99 22.94 19.36
N PRO A 539 -15.25 22.54 19.13
CA PRO A 539 -15.67 21.26 18.55
C PRO A 539 -15.15 21.09 17.12
N GLN A 540 -15.13 19.84 16.65
CA GLN A 540 -14.80 19.51 15.26
C GLN A 540 -15.71 20.30 14.30
N PRO A 541 -15.19 20.89 13.21
CA PRO A 541 -16.02 21.65 12.27
C PRO A 541 -17.12 20.77 11.69
N GLU A 542 -18.39 21.22 11.72
CA GLU A 542 -19.57 20.40 11.39
C GLU A 542 -19.52 19.68 10.04
N ARG A 543 -18.78 20.21 9.07
CA ARG A 543 -18.56 19.59 7.76
C ARG A 543 -17.72 18.32 7.79
N SER A 544 -16.83 18.18 8.78
CA SER A 544 -16.09 16.97 9.09
C SER A 544 -17.00 16.10 9.96
N MET A 545 -17.57 15.05 9.38
CA MET A 545 -18.53 14.17 10.04
C MET A 545 -17.85 13.12 10.94
N TYR A 546 -16.65 12.68 10.57
CA TYR A 546 -15.86 11.71 11.34
C TYR A 546 -14.36 11.95 11.10
N ARG A 547 -13.55 11.75 12.14
CA ARG A 547 -12.08 11.75 12.09
C ARG A 547 -11.53 10.52 12.82
N GLY A 548 -10.64 9.77 12.18
CA GLY A 548 -9.87 8.69 12.77
C GLY A 548 -8.37 8.95 12.64
N GLY A 549 -7.64 8.87 13.76
CA GLY A 549 -6.17 8.94 13.79
C GLY A 549 -5.49 7.57 13.78
N GLU A 550 -6.28 6.51 13.59
CA GLU A 550 -5.88 5.10 13.59
C GLU A 550 -5.58 4.61 12.16
N PHE A 551 -4.71 3.61 12.01
CA PHE A 551 -4.42 3.00 10.72
C PHE A 551 -5.53 2.08 10.22
N GLY A 552 -5.61 1.85 8.92
CA GLY A 552 -6.58 0.95 8.33
C GLY A 552 -6.81 1.14 6.82
N TYR A 553 -7.94 0.63 6.34
CA TYR A 553 -8.37 0.71 4.95
C TYR A 553 -9.89 0.95 4.89
N THR A 554 -10.39 1.34 3.71
CA THR A 554 -11.83 1.34 3.45
C THR A 554 -12.24 0.15 2.60
N ARG A 555 -13.43 -0.37 2.85
CA ARG A 555 -14.10 -1.37 2.02
C ARG A 555 -15.39 -0.75 1.46
N LEU A 556 -15.51 -0.76 0.14
CA LEU A 556 -16.69 -0.35 -0.61
C LEU A 556 -17.49 -1.59 -1.02
N VAL A 557 -18.79 -1.56 -0.75
CA VAL A 557 -19.76 -2.50 -1.31
C VAL A 557 -20.92 -1.71 -1.89
N ALA A 558 -21.22 -1.87 -3.18
CA ALA A 558 -22.32 -1.18 -3.85
C ALA A 558 -23.24 -2.15 -4.58
N THR A 559 -24.54 -1.85 -4.60
CA THR A 559 -25.57 -2.48 -5.45
C THR A 559 -26.21 -1.42 -6.36
N ARG A 560 -27.24 -1.74 -7.15
CA ARG A 560 -27.95 -0.72 -7.96
C ARG A 560 -28.71 0.30 -7.08
N GLU A 561 -29.03 -0.09 -5.85
CA GLU A 561 -29.86 0.67 -4.90
C GLU A 561 -29.03 1.53 -3.94
N LYS A 562 -27.88 1.04 -3.46
CA LYS A 562 -27.03 1.78 -2.50
C LYS A 562 -25.54 1.53 -2.69
N LEU A 563 -24.73 2.51 -2.29
CA LEU A 563 -23.29 2.37 -2.04
C LEU A 563 -23.06 2.47 -0.53
N THR A 564 -22.34 1.50 0.03
CA THR A 564 -21.87 1.51 1.42
C THR A 564 -20.34 1.56 1.42
N LEU A 565 -19.76 2.55 2.10
CA LEU A 565 -18.33 2.62 2.37
C LEU A 565 -18.10 2.47 3.87
N THR A 566 -17.25 1.52 4.26
CA THR A 566 -16.89 1.23 5.65
C THR A 566 -15.40 1.41 5.87
N TYR A 567 -15.01 2.10 6.95
CA TYR A 567 -13.63 2.22 7.41
C TYR A 567 -13.32 1.09 8.40
N VAL A 568 -12.29 0.29 8.11
CA VAL A 568 -11.82 -0.84 8.92
C VAL A 568 -10.47 -0.50 9.54
N GLY A 569 -10.36 -0.60 10.87
CA GLY A 569 -9.17 -0.20 11.64
C GLY A 569 -8.19 -1.35 11.87
N ASN A 570 -6.88 -1.08 11.83
CA ASN A 570 -5.84 -2.10 11.95
C ASN A 570 -5.72 -2.71 13.36
N HIS A 571 -6.02 -1.95 14.41
CA HIS A 571 -5.82 -2.38 15.79
C HIS A 571 -6.76 -3.52 16.24
N ASP A 572 -7.92 -3.67 15.61
CA ASP A 572 -8.91 -4.74 15.93
C ASP A 572 -9.54 -5.41 14.69
N GLY A 573 -9.30 -4.88 13.49
CA GLY A 573 -9.90 -5.36 12.25
C GLY A 573 -11.42 -5.14 12.14
N GLN A 574 -12.00 -4.24 12.94
CA GLN A 574 -13.44 -3.94 12.98
C GLN A 574 -13.78 -2.66 12.21
N VAL A 575 -15.08 -2.43 11.99
CA VAL A 575 -15.58 -1.21 11.33
C VAL A 575 -15.74 -0.09 12.35
N HIS A 576 -15.08 1.05 12.12
CA HIS A 576 -15.07 2.21 13.02
C HIS A 576 -15.90 3.40 12.51
N ASP A 577 -16.14 3.47 11.20
CA ASP A 577 -17.06 4.44 10.58
C ASP A 577 -17.72 3.85 9.32
N MET A 578 -18.89 4.39 8.95
CA MET A 578 -19.66 3.98 7.78
C MET A 578 -20.44 5.15 7.19
N VAL A 579 -20.54 5.16 5.85
CA VAL A 579 -21.50 5.99 5.11
C VAL A 579 -22.30 5.15 4.11
N GLU A 580 -23.60 5.41 4.04
CA GLU A 580 -24.52 4.80 3.07
C GLU A 580 -25.14 5.88 2.17
N ILE A 581 -25.07 5.64 0.86
CA ILE A 581 -25.55 6.55 -0.17
C ILE A 581 -26.53 5.79 -1.06
N PHE A 582 -27.83 6.06 -0.92
CA PHE A 582 -28.86 5.48 -1.77
C PHE A 582 -28.89 6.17 -3.13
N SER A 583 -29.09 5.38 -4.19
CA SER A 583 -29.16 5.90 -5.56
C SER A 583 -30.42 6.76 -5.75
N GLY A 584 -30.28 7.82 -6.54
CA GLY A 584 -31.40 8.70 -6.89
C GLY A 584 -32.42 8.08 -7.86
N LEU A 585 -32.21 6.83 -8.29
CA LEU A 585 -32.96 6.19 -9.38
C LEU A 585 -34.20 5.43 -8.89
N VAL A 586 -34.28 5.08 -7.60
CA VAL A 586 -35.41 4.34 -7.03
C VAL A 586 -36.46 5.30 -6.44
N SER A 587 -37.28 5.93 -7.28
CA SER A 587 -38.53 6.57 -6.84
C SER A 587 -39.52 6.86 -7.98
N SER A 588 -40.33 5.88 -8.35
CA SER A 588 -41.51 6.11 -9.23
C SER A 588 -42.57 4.98 -9.25
N ASN A 589 -42.73 4.16 -8.19
CA ASN A 589 -43.87 3.20 -8.14
C ASN A 589 -44.31 2.66 -6.76
N SER A 590 -44.13 3.41 -5.66
CA SER A 590 -44.59 2.98 -4.33
C SER A 590 -45.13 4.12 -3.45
N SER A 591 -46.02 4.95 -4.00
CA SER A 591 -46.71 6.01 -3.26
C SER A 591 -47.90 5.46 -2.45
N VAL A 592 -47.63 4.90 -1.26
CA VAL A 592 -48.67 4.62 -0.25
C VAL A 592 -48.48 5.61 0.91
N ALA A 593 -49.03 6.80 0.75
CA ALA A 593 -49.04 7.81 1.81
C ALA A 593 -50.10 7.45 2.87
N VAL A 594 -49.66 6.96 4.03
CA VAL A 594 -50.53 6.81 5.20
C VAL A 594 -50.49 8.12 5.99
N ALA A 595 -51.52 8.96 5.82
CA ALA A 595 -51.69 10.16 6.61
C ALA A 595 -52.10 9.78 8.06
N VAL A 596 -51.32 10.21 9.04
CA VAL A 596 -51.66 10.10 10.46
C VAL A 596 -52.26 11.42 10.92
N HIS A 597 -53.53 11.41 11.27
CA HIS A 597 -54.22 12.58 11.84
C HIS A 597 -54.28 12.47 13.37
N ASP A 598 -54.05 13.59 14.05
CA ASP A 598 -53.98 13.69 15.51
C ASP A 598 -55.35 13.47 16.17
N THR A 599 -55.43 12.73 17.29
CA THR A 599 -56.56 12.78 18.24
C THR A 599 -56.18 12.17 19.59
N LYS A 600 -56.69 12.74 20.70
CA LYS A 600 -56.30 12.36 22.07
C LYS A 600 -57.41 11.63 22.85
N LEU A 601 -56.95 10.66 23.65
CA LEU A 601 -57.53 10.12 24.91
C LEU A 601 -58.95 9.49 24.89
N GLY A 602 -59.00 8.23 25.32
CA GLY A 602 -60.18 7.52 25.83
C GLY A 602 -59.71 6.28 26.60
N THR A 603 -60.25 6.04 27.81
CA THR A 603 -59.66 5.10 28.79
C THR A 603 -60.39 3.76 28.87
N GLU A 604 -59.62 2.71 29.20
CA GLU A 604 -60.06 1.35 29.62
C GLU A 604 -60.76 0.48 28.55
N VAL A 605 -60.84 -0.85 28.67
CA VAL A 605 -60.47 -1.76 29.79
C VAL A 605 -59.56 -2.91 29.31
N SER A 606 -59.48 -4.03 30.04
CA SER A 606 -58.51 -5.12 29.88
C SER A 606 -58.99 -6.37 29.11
N THR A 607 -58.04 -7.18 28.64
CA THR A 607 -58.12 -8.65 28.80
C THR A 607 -56.72 -9.24 28.97
N VAL A 608 -56.43 -9.85 30.13
CA VAL A 608 -55.08 -10.31 30.49
C VAL A 608 -54.93 -11.82 30.25
N ARG A 609 -53.97 -12.22 29.41
CA ARG A 609 -53.46 -13.61 29.38
C ARG A 609 -52.42 -13.80 30.49
N LYS A 610 -52.64 -14.79 31.36
CA LYS A 610 -51.68 -15.18 32.40
C LYS A 610 -50.44 -15.84 31.78
N ILE A 611 -49.26 -15.43 32.23
CA ILE A 611 -47.99 -16.12 31.95
C ILE A 611 -47.72 -17.09 33.12
N SER A 612 -47.11 -18.25 32.83
CA SER A 612 -46.78 -19.27 33.84
C SER A 612 -45.59 -18.82 34.73
N PRO A 613 -45.62 -19.04 36.06
CA PRO A 613 -44.55 -18.63 36.96
C PRO A 613 -43.20 -19.29 36.65
N LEU A 614 -43.19 -20.48 36.01
CA LEU A 614 -41.98 -21.22 35.67
C LEU A 614 -41.01 -20.42 34.78
N TYR A 615 -41.52 -19.51 33.94
CA TYR A 615 -40.68 -18.68 33.08
C TYR A 615 -39.94 -17.56 33.82
N LEU A 616 -40.47 -17.09 34.96
CA LEU A 616 -39.84 -16.05 35.78
C LEU A 616 -38.63 -16.60 36.57
N GLU A 617 -38.73 -17.82 37.10
CA GLU A 617 -37.63 -18.47 37.83
C GLU A 617 -36.46 -18.82 36.91
N ILE A 618 -36.74 -19.34 35.71
CA ILE A 618 -35.72 -19.65 34.69
C ILE A 618 -35.04 -18.35 34.22
N GLY A 619 -35.81 -17.30 33.91
CA GLY A 619 -35.28 -16.00 33.50
C GLY A 619 -34.39 -15.35 34.55
N GLY A 620 -34.82 -15.35 35.82
CA GLY A 620 -34.04 -14.82 36.94
C GLY A 620 -32.72 -15.57 37.15
N SER A 621 -32.76 -16.91 37.07
CA SER A 621 -31.58 -17.77 37.25
C SER A 621 -30.51 -17.54 36.18
N VAL A 622 -30.91 -17.39 34.90
CA VAL A 622 -29.98 -17.10 33.78
C VAL A 622 -29.37 -15.70 33.94
N LEU A 623 -30.15 -14.69 34.30
CA LEU A 623 -29.65 -13.32 34.47
C LEU A 623 -28.63 -13.22 35.63
N PHE A 624 -28.89 -13.93 36.73
CA PHE A 624 -27.97 -13.99 37.88
C PHE A 624 -26.66 -14.72 37.55
N ALA A 625 -26.73 -15.82 36.79
CA ALA A 625 -25.53 -16.53 36.32
C ALA A 625 -24.67 -15.65 35.38
N LEU A 626 -25.29 -14.88 34.49
CA LEU A 626 -24.58 -13.94 33.61
C LEU A 626 -23.93 -12.79 34.40
N LEU A 627 -24.60 -12.23 35.41
CA LEU A 627 -24.04 -11.20 36.29
C LEU A 627 -22.85 -11.71 37.13
N LEU A 628 -22.91 -12.94 37.64
CA LEU A 628 -21.79 -13.58 38.32
C LEU A 628 -20.62 -13.85 37.36
N GLY A 629 -20.89 -14.37 36.16
CA GLY A 629 -19.88 -14.59 35.13
C GLY A 629 -19.16 -13.31 34.71
N PHE A 630 -19.90 -12.22 34.49
CA PHE A 630 -19.35 -10.90 34.20
C PHE A 630 -18.48 -10.37 35.35
N SER A 631 -18.97 -10.47 36.58
CA SER A 631 -18.25 -10.01 37.78
C SER A 631 -16.94 -10.79 38.00
N PHE A 632 -16.96 -12.10 37.81
CA PHE A 632 -15.78 -12.96 37.96
C PHE A 632 -14.76 -12.72 36.83
N GLY A 633 -15.24 -12.55 35.58
CA GLY A 633 -14.40 -12.16 34.45
C GLY A 633 -13.73 -10.80 34.63
N PHE A 634 -14.45 -9.81 35.17
CA PHE A 634 -13.90 -8.49 35.48
C PHE A 634 -12.81 -8.54 36.55
N LEU A 635 -13.02 -9.34 37.61
CA LEU A 635 -12.04 -9.53 38.68
C LEU A 635 -10.77 -10.28 38.21
N ILE A 636 -10.90 -11.26 37.30
CA ILE A 636 -9.75 -11.96 36.70
C ILE A 636 -9.00 -11.03 35.73
N ARG A 637 -9.70 -10.24 34.90
CA ARG A 637 -9.07 -9.31 33.95
C ARG A 637 -8.23 -8.25 34.65
N ARG A 638 -8.54 -7.91 35.90
CA ARG A 638 -7.77 -6.98 36.76
C ARG A 638 -6.40 -7.52 37.24
N LYS A 639 -5.98 -8.70 36.79
CA LYS A 639 -4.70 -9.34 37.12
C LYS A 639 -3.82 -9.74 35.93
N LYS A 640 -4.18 -9.36 34.69
CA LYS A 640 -3.21 -9.33 33.58
C LYS A 640 -2.58 -7.94 33.50
N GLU A 641 -1.34 -7.90 33.03
CA GLU A 641 -0.52 -6.69 32.94
C GLU A 641 -1.21 -5.62 32.10
N ALA A 642 -1.05 -4.36 32.50
CA ALA A 642 -1.48 -3.25 31.67
C ALA A 642 -0.63 -3.25 30.39
N ALA A 643 -1.27 -3.19 29.22
CA ALA A 643 -0.56 -2.96 27.98
C ALA A 643 0.25 -1.66 28.11
N GLN A 644 1.55 -1.71 27.83
CA GLN A 644 2.36 -0.50 27.75
C GLN A 644 1.90 0.27 26.51
N TRP A 645 1.23 1.40 26.75
CA TRP A 645 0.90 2.36 25.72
C TRP A 645 2.19 3.01 25.23
N THR A 646 2.55 2.79 23.96
CA THR A 646 3.53 3.61 23.25
C THR A 646 2.80 4.88 22.80
N PRO A 647 3.16 6.08 23.28
CA PRO A 647 2.63 7.32 22.72
C PRO A 647 3.14 7.49 21.29
N VAL A 648 2.26 7.91 20.37
CA VAL A 648 2.70 8.44 19.07
C VAL A 648 3.54 9.69 19.35
N LYS A 649 4.76 9.74 18.80
CA LYS A 649 5.66 10.89 18.97
C LYS A 649 5.24 12.04 18.06
N ASN A 650 5.06 13.22 18.66
CA ASN A 650 5.24 14.49 17.97
C ASN A 650 6.74 14.86 18.04
N GLU A 651 7.26 15.71 17.14
CA GLU A 651 8.67 16.14 17.13
C GLU A 651 9.04 17.18 18.23
N GLU A 652 8.47 17.05 19.42
CA GLU A 652 8.90 17.75 20.65
C GLU A 652 9.28 16.75 21.76
N SER A 653 10.11 15.75 21.43
CA SER A 653 10.81 14.89 22.41
C SER A 653 12.11 14.27 21.88
#